data_AF-A0A9P5H6C2-F1
#
_entry.id   AF-A0A9P5H6C2-F1
#
_cell.length_a   1.000
_cell.length_b   1.000
_cell.length_c   1.000
_cell.angle_alpha   90.00
_cell.angle_beta   90.00
_cell.angle_gamma   90.00
#
_symmetry.space_group_name_H-M   'P 1'
#
loop_
_entity.id
_entity.type
_entity.pdbx_description
1 polymer ?
#
loop_
_entity_poly.entity_id
_entity_poly.type
_entity_poly.pdbx_seq_one_letter_code
_entity_poly.pdbx_strand_id
1 'polypeptide(L)'
;MDVAISLATAVLALTQTTKDFCGSKKVSRPSCAKDSGISRVVGYFEGWAQNRPCEAFWPEQIPIGLYTHINFAFATINPKTFTVHADKESDIQIYKRLIALKKKDPKLKIYLAIGGWSFNNPGTTATTFSDLAASVPRQRIFMDSLMSFMSTHKFDGLDLDWEYPQAKDRSGRDIDFVNFPKFMASLKKIMDAVEFFNIMSYDLHGAWDQNVNWTSPHLNAHTNLTEIDLALDLLWRNDIEYNKVVLGLGFYGRAFTATSASCMKPGCLFKDAGVAGKCSREKGILLNSELDAMIKERKVKPELFKEEAVKIAKWGNQWVSFDDEETFKLKSEFAQSRCLGGMMVWAISHDTKDAKYNKALASTFGLKVVSGSIDDNEASSEIMKIPNLQCRWTSCKESCPKGWVNVARSDSGARTKKDEKMWDETGCGNDGHHSFCCPGTEKLPTCGWYGFGNGKCGKGSCPSGTVEIGSNSIYCNKKQSYQSACCTTDVKSMKLYGTCEWGAYPDCDSQEKCPAPSGDSAKNYLWAGSASGSGGGKCDDPKNSLGLTIPGTQLRKFCCSATNTNLRFTDCQWYKDVGPAPDPNPKGFCRSGCPSDRVRVALDTQAAVCTKGGGGMARCCKTSFNDEFEVENPKLDAYRSAMKEWIDNPTCPNPASVFTRREYLSGDVVANASLATETGLALREIKIHDITAQLLLIAILSRVGSDDMLEEMGKIWDSYIDNNFPYLTRSYLKSFMGITPQWQTDGPEFTTRRILCNPYSYNARVAAIQGTNGGGKATWINCTYSVCDENGVCEDAQDGVTRRRRALLPSRTTHLYAHHHHWLHARQLSAPEESEVVVVSPDGDEATIEYKIPAHDPPAKLDTRLPSLQNTAEFETPDDCSDWRLKPNGGVWTAGRKGFQTEHPLDKSMMKKFFLDAATGKLHSGARSRFGPVPIEFFESILTIGAKDFEWPPIPGNPDYEDGNIFNRLMECLGSQTNAINFAVAAGDLNYVKGKLMELKNPIAPDDWADRAEDDIDYVVGILRAGVATFSYMNSEGVPGPNVIDKLSTIINDILLQLVYAENLFGKEHRDIRVFIGQFFYEWIQDYYGVVTTKAQVFLRGVIKKVKETWGPRTGEKAKHVLEIIGSLEPEIANLHIRTDWEVSIFDEDDPMDEDTDSSG
;
A
#
# COMPACT_ATOMS: atom_id res chain seq x y z
N MET A 1 -18.61 2.42 -35.56
CA MET A 1 -17.93 2.46 -34.26
C MET A 1 -17.37 1.08 -34.11
N ASP A 2 -16.06 0.91 -33.94
CA ASP A 2 -15.48 -0.43 -33.74
C ASP A 2 -15.67 -0.90 -32.31
N VAL A 3 -16.93 -0.88 -31.91
CA VAL A 3 -17.40 -1.60 -30.75
C VAL A 3 -17.49 -3.03 -31.19
N ALA A 4 -16.65 -3.82 -30.58
CA ALA A 4 -16.77 -5.25 -30.64
C ALA A 4 -17.88 -5.70 -29.70
N ILE A 5 -18.59 -6.74 -30.12
CA ILE A 5 -19.49 -7.49 -29.26
C ILE A 5 -18.80 -8.81 -28.93
N SER A 6 -18.68 -9.12 -27.65
CA SER A 6 -18.53 -10.49 -27.17
C SER A 6 -19.86 -11.02 -26.63
N LEU A 7 -20.05 -12.33 -26.71
CA LEU A 7 -21.20 -13.02 -26.14
C LEU A 7 -20.70 -14.00 -25.08
N ALA A 8 -21.21 -13.89 -23.86
CA ALA A 8 -21.04 -14.90 -22.83
C ALA A 8 -22.19 -15.91 -22.93
N THR A 9 -21.88 -17.21 -22.91
CA THR A 9 -22.92 -18.25 -22.94
C THR A 9 -22.44 -19.50 -22.22
N ALA A 10 -23.30 -20.08 -21.38
CA ALA A 10 -23.03 -21.31 -20.67
C ALA A 10 -22.99 -22.52 -21.60
N VAL A 11 -22.09 -23.47 -21.30
CA VAL A 11 -22.09 -24.79 -21.93
C VAL A 11 -23.48 -25.46 -21.82
N LEU A 12 -24.12 -25.34 -20.66
CA LEU A 12 -25.46 -25.89 -20.41
C LEU A 12 -26.54 -25.27 -21.30
N ALA A 13 -26.43 -23.99 -21.66
CA ALA A 13 -27.37 -23.35 -22.60
C ALA A 13 -27.25 -23.90 -24.03
N LEU A 14 -26.07 -24.43 -24.41
CA LEU A 14 -25.87 -25.14 -25.69
C LEU A 14 -26.51 -26.55 -25.66
N THR A 15 -26.71 -27.14 -24.48
CA THR A 15 -27.20 -28.52 -24.29
C THR A 15 -28.72 -28.69 -24.27
N GLN A 16 -29.52 -27.65 -24.57
CA GLN A 16 -30.93 -27.83 -24.92
C GLN A 16 -31.05 -28.48 -26.31
N THR A 17 -30.65 -29.76 -26.39
CA THR A 17 -30.61 -30.53 -27.63
C THR A 17 -32.02 -30.84 -28.09
N THR A 18 -32.40 -30.34 -29.26
CA THR A 18 -33.55 -30.87 -30.00
C THR A 18 -33.23 -32.30 -30.48
N LYS A 19 -34.25 -33.11 -30.78
CA LYS A 19 -34.05 -34.46 -31.37
C LYS A 19 -33.16 -34.44 -32.62
N ASP A 20 -33.13 -33.33 -33.34
CA ASP A 20 -32.33 -33.12 -34.55
C ASP A 20 -30.81 -33.05 -34.26
N PHE A 21 -30.42 -32.65 -33.04
CA PHE A 21 -29.02 -32.59 -32.61
C PHE A 21 -28.43 -33.96 -32.27
N CYS A 22 -29.24 -34.92 -31.83
CA CYS A 22 -28.86 -36.28 -31.47
C CYS A 22 -28.67 -37.21 -32.70
N GLY A 23 -28.59 -36.65 -33.91
CA GLY A 23 -28.32 -37.41 -35.13
C GLY A 23 -26.86 -37.89 -35.26
N SER A 24 -26.63 -38.78 -36.24
CA SER A 24 -25.33 -39.42 -36.52
C SER A 24 -24.28 -38.52 -37.21
N LYS A 25 -24.48 -37.19 -37.22
CA LYS A 25 -23.55 -36.22 -37.85
C LYS A 25 -22.19 -36.32 -37.14
N LYS A 26 -21.18 -36.88 -37.82
CA LYS A 26 -19.79 -36.87 -37.35
C LYS A 26 -19.25 -35.45 -37.43
N VAL A 27 -18.65 -34.99 -36.35
CA VAL A 27 -18.08 -33.65 -36.23
C VAL A 27 -16.57 -33.73 -36.46
N SER A 28 -16.02 -32.86 -37.30
CA SER A 28 -14.57 -32.74 -37.45
C SER A 28 -14.05 -31.76 -36.40
N ARG A 29 -13.33 -32.27 -35.40
CA ARG A 29 -12.72 -31.42 -34.37
C ARG A 29 -11.51 -30.66 -34.94
N PRO A 30 -11.35 -29.36 -34.68
CA PRO A 30 -10.15 -28.62 -35.07
C PRO A 30 -8.92 -29.19 -34.36
N SER A 31 -7.76 -29.14 -35.04
CA SER A 31 -6.48 -29.60 -34.48
C SER A 31 -5.35 -28.66 -34.90
N CYS A 32 -4.63 -28.14 -33.90
CA CYS A 32 -3.47 -27.27 -34.06
C CYS A 32 -2.29 -27.77 -33.22
N ALA A 33 -1.09 -27.28 -33.49
CA ALA A 33 0.07 -27.52 -32.64
C ALA A 33 -0.14 -26.90 -31.25
N LYS A 34 0.46 -27.49 -30.21
CA LYS A 34 0.29 -27.06 -28.81
C LYS A 34 0.88 -25.67 -28.50
N ASP A 35 1.57 -25.05 -29.46
CA ASP A 35 2.24 -23.76 -29.41
C ASP A 35 1.71 -22.78 -30.47
N SER A 36 0.54 -23.05 -31.05
CA SER A 36 -0.06 -22.19 -32.09
C SER A 36 -0.37 -20.76 -31.61
N GLY A 37 -0.20 -20.49 -30.30
CA GLY A 37 -0.42 -19.20 -29.67
C GLY A 37 -1.91 -18.93 -29.43
N ILE A 38 -2.19 -18.15 -28.39
CA ILE A 38 -3.53 -17.64 -28.10
C ILE A 38 -3.58 -16.15 -28.42
N SER A 39 -4.62 -15.73 -29.16
CA SER A 39 -4.74 -14.32 -29.61
C SER A 39 -5.40 -13.41 -28.58
N ARG A 40 -6.14 -13.97 -27.62
CA ARG A 40 -6.97 -13.24 -26.66
C ARG A 40 -6.97 -13.88 -25.27
N VAL A 41 -6.82 -13.05 -24.25
CA VAL A 41 -7.05 -13.42 -22.85
C VAL A 41 -8.07 -12.44 -22.29
N VAL A 42 -9.25 -12.95 -21.91
CA VAL A 42 -10.39 -12.17 -21.46
C VAL A 42 -10.56 -12.38 -19.96
N GLY A 43 -10.66 -11.32 -19.18
CA GLY A 43 -10.92 -11.44 -17.74
C GLY A 43 -12.21 -10.73 -17.35
N TYR A 44 -13.04 -11.37 -16.54
CA TYR A 44 -14.19 -10.71 -15.93
C TYR A 44 -13.81 -10.05 -14.61
N PHE A 45 -14.10 -8.76 -14.49
CA PHE A 45 -13.97 -8.01 -13.24
C PHE A 45 -15.36 -7.81 -12.63
N GLU A 46 -15.59 -8.42 -11.47
CA GLU A 46 -16.85 -8.26 -10.74
C GLU A 46 -16.93 -6.85 -10.11
N GLY A 47 -17.93 -6.07 -10.48
CA GLY A 47 -18.21 -4.72 -9.97
C GLY A 47 -18.61 -4.67 -8.50
N TRP A 48 -18.73 -5.83 -7.85
CA TRP A 48 -18.94 -5.96 -6.41
C TRP A 48 -17.72 -6.52 -5.66
N ALA A 49 -16.60 -6.81 -6.33
CA ALA A 49 -15.42 -7.42 -5.71
C ALA A 49 -14.83 -6.58 -4.57
N GLN A 50 -14.92 -5.25 -4.66
CA GLN A 50 -14.52 -4.30 -3.64
C GLN A 50 -15.38 -4.33 -2.36
N ASN A 51 -16.61 -4.87 -2.45
CA ASN A 51 -17.54 -4.93 -1.33
C ASN A 51 -17.45 -6.25 -0.55
N ARG A 52 -16.50 -7.13 -0.90
CA ARG A 52 -16.33 -8.39 -0.18
C ARG A 52 -15.87 -8.14 1.26
N PRO A 53 -16.30 -8.96 2.22
CA PRO A 53 -15.96 -8.80 3.63
C PRO A 53 -14.48 -9.04 3.93
N CYS A 54 -13.80 -9.80 3.06
CA CYS A 54 -12.36 -10.02 3.03
C CYS A 54 -11.95 -10.24 1.58
N GLU A 55 -10.64 -10.11 1.30
CA GLU A 55 -10.11 -10.24 -0.07
C GLU A 55 -10.86 -9.36 -1.08
N ALA A 56 -11.17 -8.13 -0.66
CA ALA A 56 -11.64 -7.09 -1.55
C ALA A 56 -10.60 -6.87 -2.66
N PHE A 57 -11.10 -6.73 -3.89
CA PHE A 57 -10.24 -6.68 -5.08
C PHE A 57 -10.57 -5.46 -5.93
N TRP A 58 -9.56 -4.63 -6.18
CA TRP A 58 -9.65 -3.37 -6.90
C TRP A 58 -9.09 -3.48 -8.32
N PRO A 59 -9.51 -2.61 -9.26
CA PRO A 59 -9.01 -2.59 -10.62
C PRO A 59 -7.47 -2.57 -10.74
N GLU A 60 -6.79 -1.89 -9.84
CA GLU A 60 -5.34 -1.72 -9.93
C GLU A 60 -4.56 -2.92 -9.42
N GLN A 61 -5.23 -3.88 -8.78
CA GLN A 61 -4.67 -5.19 -8.45
C GLN A 61 -4.63 -6.12 -9.66
N ILE A 62 -5.27 -5.75 -10.78
CA ILE A 62 -5.21 -6.53 -12.02
C ILE A 62 -3.79 -6.48 -12.59
N PRO A 63 -3.15 -7.64 -12.81
CA PRO A 63 -1.79 -7.69 -13.35
C PRO A 63 -1.74 -7.16 -14.78
N ILE A 64 -0.74 -6.32 -15.05
CA ILE A 64 -0.54 -5.71 -16.38
C ILE A 64 0.24 -6.66 -17.28
N GLY A 65 -0.23 -6.83 -18.53
CA GLY A 65 0.43 -7.61 -19.57
C GLY A 65 -0.17 -9.00 -19.85
N LEU A 66 -1.15 -9.45 -19.06
CA LEU A 66 -1.87 -10.71 -19.31
C LEU A 66 -3.12 -10.51 -20.16
N TYR A 67 -4.04 -9.67 -19.69
CA TYR A 67 -5.36 -9.51 -20.30
C TYR A 67 -5.30 -8.65 -21.54
N THR A 68 -5.87 -9.15 -22.64
CA THR A 68 -6.12 -8.33 -23.83
C THR A 68 -7.46 -7.61 -23.71
N HIS A 69 -8.42 -8.22 -23.00
CA HIS A 69 -9.74 -7.69 -22.74
C HIS A 69 -10.10 -7.87 -21.26
N ILE A 70 -10.72 -6.86 -20.66
CA ILE A 70 -11.37 -6.96 -19.35
C ILE A 70 -12.85 -6.59 -19.51
N ASN A 71 -13.72 -7.48 -19.09
CA ASN A 71 -15.17 -7.28 -19.07
C ASN A 71 -15.58 -6.81 -17.67
N PHE A 72 -16.05 -5.57 -17.54
CA PHE A 72 -16.67 -5.11 -16.29
C PHE A 72 -18.05 -5.74 -16.15
N ALA A 73 -18.25 -6.56 -15.11
CA ALA A 73 -19.47 -7.27 -14.81
C ALA A 73 -20.15 -6.68 -13.56
N PHE A 74 -21.30 -6.01 -13.61
CA PHE A 74 -22.14 -5.77 -14.78
C PHE A 74 -22.79 -4.38 -14.71
N ALA A 75 -23.14 -3.84 -15.87
CA ALA A 75 -24.14 -2.77 -15.98
C ALA A 75 -25.55 -3.36 -16.17
N THR A 76 -26.58 -2.51 -16.07
CA THR A 76 -27.98 -2.92 -16.04
C THR A 76 -28.82 -2.23 -17.12
N ILE A 77 -30.04 -2.74 -17.32
CA ILE A 77 -31.03 -2.19 -18.25
C ILE A 77 -32.28 -1.83 -17.44
N ASN A 78 -32.75 -0.59 -17.57
CA ASN A 78 -34.00 -0.19 -16.95
C ASN A 78 -35.17 -0.98 -17.56
N PRO A 79 -35.94 -1.77 -16.78
CA PRO A 79 -36.97 -2.67 -17.32
C PRO A 79 -38.17 -1.96 -17.93
N LYS A 80 -38.35 -0.66 -17.65
CA LYS A 80 -39.47 0.14 -18.18
C LYS A 80 -39.07 0.93 -19.42
N THR A 81 -37.91 1.59 -19.37
CA THR A 81 -37.45 2.48 -20.44
C THR A 81 -36.50 1.80 -21.42
N PHE A 82 -35.94 0.65 -21.08
CA PHE A 82 -34.94 -0.10 -21.87
C PHE A 82 -33.64 0.67 -22.12
N THR A 83 -33.35 1.66 -21.27
CA THR A 83 -32.10 2.42 -21.32
C THR A 83 -31.02 1.76 -20.46
N VAL A 84 -29.77 1.81 -20.91
CA VAL A 84 -28.59 1.29 -20.19
C VAL A 84 -28.16 2.25 -19.08
N HIS A 85 -27.86 1.71 -17.90
CA HIS A 85 -27.36 2.46 -16.74
C HIS A 85 -26.30 1.63 -16.00
N ALA A 86 -25.52 2.31 -15.16
CA ALA A 86 -24.73 1.62 -14.14
C ALA A 86 -25.69 0.89 -13.19
N ASP A 87 -25.29 -0.30 -12.69
CA ASP A 87 -26.10 -0.99 -11.67
C ASP A 87 -26.14 -0.15 -10.38
N LYS A 88 -24.99 0.41 -10.00
CA LYS A 88 -24.86 1.38 -8.91
C LYS A 88 -24.09 2.60 -9.36
N GLU A 89 -24.41 3.76 -8.78
CA GLU A 89 -23.68 5.01 -9.04
C GLU A 89 -22.19 4.89 -8.66
N SER A 90 -21.89 4.10 -7.61
CA SER A 90 -20.51 3.79 -7.19
C SER A 90 -19.69 3.10 -8.29
N ASP A 91 -20.33 2.34 -9.18
CA ASP A 91 -19.64 1.58 -10.23
C ASP A 91 -18.98 2.52 -11.24
N ILE A 92 -19.48 3.75 -11.38
CA ILE A 92 -18.88 4.76 -12.26
C ILE A 92 -17.42 5.04 -11.88
N GLN A 93 -17.08 5.02 -10.59
CA GLN A 93 -15.69 5.19 -10.17
C GLN A 93 -14.84 3.96 -10.52
N ILE A 94 -15.42 2.76 -10.42
CA ILE A 94 -14.74 1.52 -10.83
C ILE A 94 -14.50 1.51 -12.35
N TYR A 95 -15.44 2.01 -13.17
CA TYR A 95 -15.25 2.16 -14.61
C TYR A 95 -14.03 3.00 -14.90
N LYS A 96 -13.95 4.20 -14.30
CA LYS A 96 -12.83 5.11 -14.52
C LYS A 96 -11.49 4.48 -14.13
N ARG A 97 -11.44 3.77 -13.00
CA ARG A 97 -10.26 3.04 -12.51
C ARG A 97 -9.82 1.93 -13.48
N LEU A 98 -10.76 1.14 -14.01
CA LEU A 98 -10.45 0.13 -15.05
C LEU A 98 -9.97 0.77 -16.36
N ILE A 99 -10.61 1.84 -16.82
CA ILE A 99 -10.19 2.57 -18.03
C ILE A 99 -8.77 3.14 -17.86
N ALA A 100 -8.42 3.59 -16.65
CA ALA A 100 -7.10 4.11 -16.32
C ALA A 100 -5.97 3.08 -16.50
N LEU A 101 -6.25 1.78 -16.40
CA LEU A 101 -5.26 0.71 -16.65
C LEU A 101 -4.67 0.80 -18.07
N LYS A 102 -5.41 1.39 -19.02
CA LYS A 102 -4.94 1.62 -20.39
C LYS A 102 -3.75 2.59 -20.48
N LYS A 103 -3.46 3.34 -19.42
CA LYS A 103 -2.22 4.15 -19.32
C LYS A 103 -0.99 3.24 -19.20
N LYS A 104 -1.10 2.14 -18.44
CA LYS A 104 -0.04 1.14 -18.25
C LYS A 104 -0.01 0.12 -19.40
N ASP A 105 -1.18 -0.22 -19.96
CA ASP A 105 -1.30 -1.06 -21.16
C ASP A 105 -2.20 -0.40 -22.24
N PRO A 106 -1.63 0.38 -23.18
CA PRO A 106 -2.41 1.05 -24.22
C PRO A 106 -3.15 0.11 -25.18
N LYS A 107 -2.83 -1.19 -25.19
CA LYS A 107 -3.48 -2.18 -26.06
C LYS A 107 -4.71 -2.82 -25.39
N LEU A 108 -4.80 -2.75 -24.06
CA LEU A 108 -5.89 -3.29 -23.27
C LEU A 108 -7.25 -2.72 -23.72
N LYS A 109 -8.23 -3.61 -23.85
CA LYS A 109 -9.62 -3.27 -24.13
C LYS A 109 -10.48 -3.49 -22.90
N ILE A 110 -11.31 -2.51 -22.55
CA ILE A 110 -12.24 -2.62 -21.43
C ILE A 110 -13.66 -2.66 -21.99
N TYR A 111 -14.35 -3.78 -21.81
CA TYR A 111 -15.72 -3.99 -22.28
C TYR A 111 -16.71 -3.82 -21.13
N LEU A 112 -17.90 -3.34 -21.46
CA LEU A 112 -19.04 -3.31 -20.57
C LEU A 112 -19.79 -4.63 -20.68
N ALA A 113 -19.90 -5.41 -19.60
CA ALA A 113 -20.79 -6.57 -19.60
C ALA A 113 -22.19 -6.17 -19.10
N ILE A 114 -23.24 -6.62 -19.78
CA ILE A 114 -24.64 -6.40 -19.38
C ILE A 114 -25.34 -7.75 -19.25
N GLY A 115 -25.94 -7.98 -18.08
CA GLY A 115 -26.71 -9.18 -17.77
C GLY A 115 -26.17 -9.90 -16.54
N GLY A 116 -25.75 -11.15 -16.73
CA GLY A 116 -25.30 -12.04 -15.67
C GLY A 116 -26.43 -12.72 -14.92
N TRP A 117 -26.09 -13.78 -14.18
CA TRP A 117 -27.05 -14.64 -13.50
C TRP A 117 -28.10 -13.87 -12.69
N SER A 118 -27.72 -12.93 -11.83
CA SER A 118 -28.71 -12.26 -10.98
C SER A 118 -29.73 -11.41 -11.75
N PHE A 119 -29.43 -10.99 -12.98
CA PHE A 119 -30.32 -10.14 -13.80
C PHE A 119 -31.63 -10.84 -14.19
N ASN A 120 -31.60 -12.16 -14.36
CA ASN A 120 -32.74 -12.98 -14.74
C ASN A 120 -33.46 -13.65 -13.55
N ASN A 121 -33.03 -13.38 -12.31
CA ASN A 121 -33.74 -13.84 -11.12
C ASN A 121 -35.16 -13.25 -11.04
N PRO A 122 -36.12 -13.94 -10.38
CA PRO A 122 -37.46 -13.41 -10.18
C PRO A 122 -37.43 -12.00 -9.59
N GLY A 123 -38.03 -11.04 -10.29
CA GLY A 123 -37.91 -9.62 -9.94
C GLY A 123 -38.28 -8.70 -11.10
N THR A 124 -37.92 -7.42 -10.97
CA THR A 124 -38.26 -6.36 -11.95
C THR A 124 -37.51 -6.50 -13.26
N THR A 125 -36.31 -7.10 -13.26
CA THR A 125 -35.46 -7.26 -14.44
C THR A 125 -35.67 -8.58 -15.17
N ALA A 126 -36.37 -9.55 -14.56
CA ALA A 126 -36.43 -10.95 -14.97
C ALA A 126 -36.73 -11.18 -16.47
N THR A 127 -37.70 -10.44 -17.04
CA THR A 127 -38.10 -10.57 -18.46
C THR A 127 -37.46 -9.55 -19.39
N THR A 128 -36.60 -8.66 -18.87
CA THR A 128 -36.12 -7.46 -19.59
C THR A 128 -35.44 -7.80 -20.90
N PHE A 129 -34.54 -8.80 -20.92
CA PHE A 129 -33.88 -9.23 -22.15
C PHE A 129 -34.87 -9.80 -23.16
N SER A 130 -35.80 -10.65 -22.72
CA SER A 130 -36.82 -11.23 -23.60
C SER A 130 -37.72 -10.12 -24.18
N ASP A 131 -38.11 -9.14 -23.36
CA ASP A 131 -38.95 -8.01 -23.75
C ASP A 131 -38.25 -7.00 -24.66
N LEU A 132 -36.93 -6.85 -24.49
CA LEU A 132 -36.06 -6.07 -25.36
C LEU A 132 -35.90 -6.76 -26.71
N ALA A 133 -35.54 -8.05 -26.72
CA ALA A 133 -35.32 -8.82 -27.94
C ALA A 133 -36.60 -8.89 -28.80
N ALA A 134 -37.78 -8.91 -28.18
CA ALA A 134 -39.07 -8.98 -28.87
C ALA A 134 -39.53 -7.68 -29.57
N SER A 135 -38.88 -6.53 -29.36
CA SER A 135 -39.43 -5.23 -29.77
C SER A 135 -38.40 -4.28 -30.41
N VAL A 136 -38.56 -4.01 -31.71
CA VAL A 136 -37.68 -3.10 -32.46
C VAL A 136 -37.62 -1.68 -31.86
N PRO A 137 -38.73 -1.05 -31.42
CA PRO A 137 -38.65 0.24 -30.73
C PRO A 137 -37.80 0.20 -29.45
N ARG A 138 -37.91 -0.86 -28.64
CA ARG A 138 -37.11 -1.03 -27.43
C ARG A 138 -35.63 -1.27 -27.75
N GLN A 139 -35.35 -2.07 -28.78
CA GLN A 139 -33.99 -2.27 -29.29
C GLN A 139 -33.33 -0.95 -29.67
N ARG A 140 -34.06 -0.04 -30.34
CA ARG A 140 -33.52 1.28 -30.71
C ARG A 140 -33.17 2.12 -29.48
N ILE A 141 -34.07 2.17 -28.49
CA ILE A 141 -33.82 2.93 -27.24
C ILE A 141 -32.61 2.36 -26.49
N PHE A 142 -32.53 1.03 -26.39
CA PHE A 142 -31.39 0.34 -25.81
C PHE A 142 -30.10 0.72 -26.52
N MET A 143 -30.06 0.58 -27.85
CA MET A 143 -28.90 0.88 -28.69
C MET A 143 -28.44 2.33 -28.55
N ASP A 144 -29.36 3.29 -28.63
CA ASP A 144 -29.02 4.72 -28.51
C ASP A 144 -28.44 5.02 -27.12
N SER A 145 -29.05 4.47 -26.06
CA SER A 145 -28.56 4.65 -24.69
C SER A 145 -27.25 3.92 -24.42
N LEU A 146 -27.05 2.72 -24.98
CA LEU A 146 -25.83 1.93 -24.86
C LEU A 146 -24.64 2.68 -25.45
N MET A 147 -24.80 3.20 -26.67
CA MET A 147 -23.74 3.95 -27.36
C MET A 147 -23.38 5.22 -26.58
N SER A 148 -24.39 5.93 -26.07
CA SER A 148 -24.20 7.09 -25.20
C SER A 148 -23.48 6.72 -23.90
N PHE A 149 -23.86 5.62 -23.26
CA PHE A 149 -23.28 5.17 -21.99
C PHE A 149 -21.82 4.75 -22.17
N MET A 150 -21.54 3.89 -23.15
CA MET A 150 -20.18 3.42 -23.45
C MET A 150 -19.24 4.57 -23.79
N SER A 151 -19.74 5.56 -24.52
CA SER A 151 -18.99 6.80 -24.80
C SER A 151 -18.66 7.62 -23.58
N THR A 152 -19.66 7.80 -22.73
CA THR A 152 -19.57 8.61 -21.52
C THR A 152 -18.53 8.02 -20.58
N HIS A 153 -18.49 6.70 -20.49
CA HIS A 153 -17.60 5.95 -19.59
C HIS A 153 -16.39 5.32 -20.29
N LYS A 154 -16.16 5.64 -21.57
CA LYS A 154 -14.96 5.26 -22.36
C LYS A 154 -14.73 3.75 -22.55
N PHE A 155 -15.79 2.94 -22.58
CA PHE A 155 -15.71 1.52 -22.89
C PHE A 155 -15.37 1.25 -24.36
N ASP A 156 -14.57 0.21 -24.61
CA ASP A 156 -14.12 -0.22 -25.95
C ASP A 156 -15.07 -1.22 -26.63
N GLY A 157 -15.91 -1.91 -25.86
CA GLY A 157 -16.75 -3.02 -26.35
C GLY A 157 -17.90 -3.36 -25.41
N LEU A 158 -18.80 -4.21 -25.90
CA LEU A 158 -19.91 -4.77 -25.12
C LEU A 158 -19.68 -6.27 -24.98
N ASP A 159 -19.88 -6.78 -23.79
CA ASP A 159 -20.17 -8.18 -23.55
C ASP A 159 -21.65 -8.34 -23.21
N LEU A 160 -22.34 -9.22 -23.92
CA LEU A 160 -23.75 -9.53 -23.63
C LEU A 160 -23.83 -10.88 -22.91
N ASP A 161 -24.42 -10.88 -21.72
CA ASP A 161 -24.53 -12.06 -20.88
C ASP A 161 -25.99 -12.30 -20.46
N TRP A 162 -26.83 -12.68 -21.43
CA TRP A 162 -28.23 -13.02 -21.14
C TRP A 162 -28.32 -14.48 -20.70
N GLU A 163 -28.76 -14.70 -19.46
CA GLU A 163 -28.83 -16.02 -18.83
C GLU A 163 -30.25 -16.53 -18.52
N TYR A 164 -30.96 -17.24 -19.39
CA TYR A 164 -30.63 -17.52 -20.80
C TYR A 164 -31.87 -17.35 -21.70
N PRO A 165 -31.70 -17.03 -22.99
CA PRO A 165 -32.78 -17.11 -23.97
C PRO A 165 -33.49 -18.47 -23.87
N GLN A 166 -34.83 -18.48 -23.94
CA GLN A 166 -35.68 -19.69 -23.91
C GLN A 166 -35.72 -20.47 -22.59
N ALA A 167 -34.75 -20.31 -21.67
CA ALA A 167 -34.73 -21.01 -20.39
C ALA A 167 -35.86 -20.54 -19.45
N LYS A 168 -36.91 -21.36 -19.30
CA LYS A 168 -38.14 -21.02 -18.55
C LYS A 168 -37.88 -20.80 -17.05
N ASP A 169 -36.96 -21.56 -16.47
CA ASP A 169 -36.47 -21.42 -15.11
C ASP A 169 -35.71 -20.10 -14.87
N ARG A 170 -35.37 -19.39 -15.95
CA ARG A 170 -34.68 -18.10 -15.97
C ARG A 170 -35.52 -16.98 -16.60
N SER A 171 -36.84 -17.15 -16.60
CA SER A 171 -37.82 -16.21 -17.18
C SER A 171 -37.71 -16.02 -18.70
N GLY A 172 -37.00 -16.92 -19.39
CA GLY A 172 -36.99 -17.00 -20.84
C GLY A 172 -38.33 -17.50 -21.41
N ARG A 173 -38.60 -17.14 -22.66
CA ARG A 173 -39.80 -17.51 -23.42
C ARG A 173 -39.41 -18.30 -24.67
N ASP A 174 -40.26 -19.21 -25.12
CA ASP A 174 -40.00 -20.02 -26.33
C ASP A 174 -39.73 -19.15 -27.58
N ILE A 175 -40.31 -17.94 -27.63
CA ILE A 175 -40.08 -16.97 -28.72
C ILE A 175 -38.67 -16.37 -28.75
N ASP A 176 -37.91 -16.48 -27.65
CA ASP A 176 -36.54 -15.96 -27.56
C ASP A 176 -35.61 -16.64 -28.55
N PHE A 177 -35.86 -17.92 -28.87
CA PHE A 177 -35.13 -18.66 -29.91
C PHE A 177 -35.12 -17.91 -31.25
N VAL A 178 -36.23 -17.24 -31.59
CA VAL A 178 -36.38 -16.46 -32.82
C VAL A 178 -35.93 -15.01 -32.61
N ASN A 179 -36.18 -14.44 -31.44
CA ASN A 179 -35.92 -13.02 -31.17
C ASN A 179 -34.45 -12.72 -30.90
N PHE A 180 -33.73 -13.62 -30.24
CA PHE A 180 -32.33 -13.41 -29.88
C PHE A 180 -31.43 -13.23 -31.11
N PRO A 181 -31.45 -14.09 -32.15
CA PRO A 181 -30.65 -13.86 -33.36
C PRO A 181 -31.00 -12.56 -34.09
N LYS A 182 -32.29 -12.17 -34.09
CA LYS A 182 -32.74 -10.90 -34.67
C LYS A 182 -32.19 -9.70 -33.90
N PHE A 183 -32.21 -9.77 -32.57
CA PHE A 183 -31.63 -8.75 -31.70
C PHE A 183 -30.12 -8.63 -31.92
N MET A 184 -29.40 -9.75 -31.97
CA MET A 184 -27.96 -9.77 -32.27
C MET A 184 -27.65 -9.22 -33.67
N ALA A 185 -28.47 -9.52 -34.67
CA ALA A 185 -28.33 -8.95 -36.00
C ALA A 185 -28.56 -7.43 -36.02
N SER A 186 -29.48 -6.91 -35.20
CA SER A 186 -29.66 -5.47 -35.03
C SER A 186 -28.45 -4.82 -34.32
N LEU A 187 -27.91 -5.46 -33.27
CA LEU A 187 -26.70 -4.98 -32.60
C LEU A 187 -25.48 -4.96 -33.54
N LYS A 188 -25.31 -5.99 -34.35
CA LYS A 188 -24.24 -6.05 -35.37
C LYS A 188 -24.33 -4.92 -36.42
N LYS A 189 -25.50 -4.32 -36.65
CA LYS A 189 -25.62 -3.20 -37.60
C LYS A 189 -25.11 -1.88 -37.05
N ILE A 190 -25.09 -1.73 -35.72
CA ILE A 190 -24.65 -0.50 -35.05
C ILE A 190 -23.23 -0.63 -34.47
N MET A 191 -22.76 -1.86 -34.26
CA MET A 191 -21.47 -2.22 -33.68
C MET A 191 -20.73 -3.10 -34.69
N ASP A 192 -19.51 -2.71 -35.09
CA ASP A 192 -18.89 -3.16 -36.34
C ASP A 192 -18.47 -4.66 -36.39
N ALA A 193 -18.65 -5.48 -35.34
CA ALA A 193 -18.63 -6.95 -35.41
C ALA A 193 -19.04 -7.62 -34.08
N VAL A 194 -19.61 -8.84 -34.14
CA VAL A 194 -19.38 -9.83 -33.07
C VAL A 194 -17.99 -10.39 -33.31
N GLU A 195 -17.05 -10.11 -32.42
CA GLU A 195 -15.64 -10.47 -32.64
C GLU A 195 -15.32 -11.89 -32.15
N PHE A 196 -15.92 -12.33 -31.05
CA PHE A 196 -15.69 -13.65 -30.43
C PHE A 196 -16.79 -13.99 -29.42
N PHE A 197 -16.79 -15.21 -28.90
CA PHE A 197 -17.74 -15.70 -27.90
C PHE A 197 -16.99 -16.38 -26.75
N ASN A 198 -17.31 -15.94 -25.54
CA ASN A 198 -16.79 -16.44 -24.27
C ASN A 198 -17.66 -17.63 -23.84
N ILE A 199 -17.15 -18.85 -24.02
CA ILE A 199 -17.87 -20.03 -23.54
C ILE A 199 -17.63 -20.17 -22.04
N MET A 200 -18.70 -20.13 -21.25
CA MET A 200 -18.61 -20.37 -19.81
C MET A 200 -18.50 -21.88 -19.56
N SER A 201 -17.30 -22.41 -19.81
CA SER A 201 -16.92 -23.82 -19.66
C SER A 201 -16.53 -24.19 -18.23
N TYR A 202 -17.35 -23.72 -17.30
CA TYR A 202 -17.34 -24.01 -15.88
C TYR A 202 -18.80 -24.19 -15.44
N ASP A 203 -19.03 -24.58 -14.19
CA ASP A 203 -20.37 -24.81 -13.66
C ASP A 203 -21.13 -25.93 -14.36
N LEU A 204 -20.42 -26.95 -14.85
CA LEU A 204 -21.03 -28.16 -15.39
C LEU A 204 -21.76 -28.96 -14.31
N HIS A 205 -21.24 -28.92 -13.08
CA HIS A 205 -21.74 -29.64 -11.92
C HIS A 205 -21.78 -28.75 -10.70
N GLY A 206 -22.83 -28.89 -9.88
CA GLY A 206 -23.03 -28.08 -8.68
C GLY A 206 -24.12 -28.65 -7.79
N ALA A 207 -24.43 -27.97 -6.68
CA ALA A 207 -25.41 -28.46 -5.71
C ALA A 207 -26.83 -28.62 -6.30
N TRP A 208 -27.13 -27.94 -7.42
CA TRP A 208 -28.38 -28.10 -8.14
C TRP A 208 -28.55 -29.47 -8.80
N ASP A 209 -27.49 -30.27 -8.97
CA ASP A 209 -27.55 -31.61 -9.58
C ASP A 209 -28.50 -32.56 -8.82
N GLN A 210 -28.83 -32.24 -7.56
CA GLN A 210 -29.82 -32.96 -6.76
C GLN A 210 -31.28 -32.73 -7.21
N ASN A 211 -31.54 -31.64 -7.94
CA ASN A 211 -32.88 -31.16 -8.29
C ASN A 211 -33.16 -31.20 -9.80
N VAL A 212 -32.25 -31.74 -10.61
CA VAL A 212 -32.37 -31.80 -12.07
C VAL A 212 -32.66 -33.25 -12.51
N ASN A 213 -33.69 -33.42 -13.36
CA ASN A 213 -34.25 -34.73 -13.70
C ASN A 213 -33.30 -35.69 -14.44
N TRP A 214 -32.25 -35.18 -15.08
CA TRP A 214 -31.28 -35.96 -15.88
C TRP A 214 -29.88 -36.03 -15.25
N THR A 215 -29.69 -35.40 -14.08
CA THR A 215 -28.48 -35.55 -13.29
C THR A 215 -28.78 -36.38 -12.04
N SER A 216 -27.78 -36.57 -11.19
CA SER A 216 -27.93 -37.20 -9.89
C SER A 216 -26.96 -36.51 -8.94
N PRO A 217 -27.19 -36.53 -7.61
CA PRO A 217 -26.39 -35.78 -6.64
C PRO A 217 -25.02 -36.45 -6.39
N HIS A 218 -24.23 -36.60 -7.46
CA HIS A 218 -22.90 -37.16 -7.44
C HIS A 218 -21.86 -36.04 -7.30
N LEU A 219 -20.78 -36.33 -6.57
CA LEU A 219 -19.59 -35.51 -6.52
C LEU A 219 -18.93 -35.51 -7.90
N ASN A 220 -19.10 -34.43 -8.65
CA ASN A 220 -18.54 -34.26 -9.98
C ASN A 220 -17.86 -32.88 -10.09
N ALA A 221 -16.89 -32.78 -11.00
CA ALA A 221 -16.09 -31.57 -11.13
C ALA A 221 -16.73 -30.56 -12.07
N HIS A 222 -16.84 -29.30 -11.64
CA HIS A 222 -17.54 -28.28 -12.43
C HIS A 222 -16.80 -27.79 -13.68
N THR A 223 -15.52 -28.13 -13.82
CA THR A 223 -14.64 -27.74 -14.93
C THR A 223 -14.01 -28.95 -15.63
N ASN A 224 -14.71 -30.09 -15.67
CA ASN A 224 -14.23 -31.33 -16.28
C ASN A 224 -13.95 -31.17 -17.78
N LEU A 225 -12.68 -31.21 -18.17
CA LEU A 225 -12.22 -31.00 -19.54
C LEU A 225 -12.77 -32.01 -20.55
N THR A 226 -13.01 -33.25 -20.14
CA THR A 226 -13.57 -34.27 -21.05
C THR A 226 -15.01 -33.92 -21.44
N GLU A 227 -15.78 -33.33 -20.54
CA GLU A 227 -17.14 -32.87 -20.80
C GLU A 227 -17.15 -31.56 -21.58
N ILE A 228 -16.17 -30.68 -21.31
CA ILE A 228 -15.95 -29.47 -22.09
C ILE A 228 -15.62 -29.81 -23.56
N ASP A 229 -14.73 -30.76 -23.84
CA ASP A 229 -14.41 -31.19 -25.22
C ASP A 229 -15.65 -31.76 -25.93
N LEU A 230 -16.52 -32.48 -25.22
CA LEU A 230 -17.80 -32.95 -25.75
C LEU A 230 -18.78 -31.80 -26.01
N ALA A 231 -18.86 -30.82 -25.12
CA ALA A 231 -19.74 -29.66 -25.30
C ALA A 231 -19.36 -28.81 -26.52
N LEU A 232 -18.06 -28.68 -26.81
CA LEU A 232 -17.58 -27.94 -27.97
C LEU A 232 -18.02 -28.58 -29.31
N ASP A 233 -18.34 -29.88 -29.35
CA ASP A 233 -18.93 -30.52 -30.53
C ASP A 233 -20.23 -29.83 -30.97
N LEU A 234 -20.98 -29.22 -30.05
CA LEU A 234 -22.20 -28.48 -30.37
C LEU A 234 -21.93 -27.23 -31.21
N LEU A 235 -20.79 -26.56 -30.99
CA LEU A 235 -20.38 -25.39 -31.76
C LEU A 235 -19.97 -25.80 -33.18
N TRP A 236 -19.15 -26.84 -33.30
CA TRP A 236 -18.66 -27.32 -34.59
C TRP A 236 -19.77 -27.95 -35.44
N ARG A 237 -20.83 -28.50 -34.83
CA ARG A 237 -22.03 -28.94 -35.55
C ARG A 237 -22.75 -27.80 -36.27
N ASN A 238 -22.56 -26.56 -35.82
CA ASN A 238 -23.19 -25.33 -36.33
C ASN A 238 -22.20 -24.43 -37.07
N ASP A 239 -21.08 -24.98 -37.54
CA ASP A 239 -20.10 -24.29 -38.39
C ASP A 239 -19.55 -23.00 -37.75
N ILE A 240 -19.45 -22.99 -36.42
CA ILE A 240 -18.86 -21.91 -35.65
C ILE A 240 -17.34 -21.93 -35.83
N GLU A 241 -16.77 -20.82 -36.30
CA GLU A 241 -15.33 -20.68 -36.51
C GLU A 241 -14.56 -20.79 -35.17
N TYR A 242 -13.61 -21.73 -35.10
CA TYR A 242 -12.87 -22.06 -33.89
C TYR A 242 -12.06 -20.89 -33.31
N ASN A 243 -11.54 -20.01 -34.17
CA ASN A 243 -10.74 -18.84 -33.78
C ASN A 243 -11.56 -17.72 -33.11
N LYS A 244 -12.89 -17.87 -33.06
CA LYS A 244 -13.81 -16.99 -32.32
C LYS A 244 -14.25 -17.59 -30.99
N VAL A 245 -13.94 -18.86 -30.71
CA VAL A 245 -14.22 -19.51 -29.42
C VAL A 245 -13.16 -19.09 -28.40
N VAL A 246 -13.60 -18.59 -27.24
CA VAL A 246 -12.72 -18.26 -26.10
C VAL A 246 -13.09 -19.17 -24.93
N LEU A 247 -12.17 -20.04 -24.51
CA LEU A 247 -12.39 -21.06 -23.48
C LEU A 247 -12.42 -20.46 -22.07
N GLY A 248 -13.53 -20.61 -21.34
CA GLY A 248 -13.69 -20.10 -19.98
C GLY A 248 -13.05 -20.98 -18.91
N LEU A 249 -12.37 -20.33 -17.96
CA LEU A 249 -11.78 -20.90 -16.75
C LEU A 249 -12.47 -20.32 -15.51
N GLY A 250 -12.70 -21.17 -14.51
CA GLY A 250 -13.16 -20.74 -13.19
C GLY A 250 -11.98 -20.49 -12.26
N PHE A 251 -11.84 -19.29 -11.72
CA PHE A 251 -10.92 -18.97 -10.61
C PHE A 251 -11.60 -19.22 -9.25
N TYR A 252 -12.41 -20.27 -9.19
CA TYR A 252 -13.11 -20.71 -7.98
C TYR A 252 -13.35 -22.21 -8.09
N GLY A 253 -13.60 -22.85 -6.96
CA GLY A 253 -14.04 -24.24 -6.90
C GLY A 253 -15.52 -24.37 -6.56
N ARG A 254 -16.11 -25.49 -6.99
CA ARG A 254 -17.41 -25.93 -6.50
C ARG A 254 -17.27 -27.00 -5.44
N ALA A 255 -17.88 -26.71 -4.30
CA ALA A 255 -17.78 -27.50 -3.09
C ALA A 255 -19.10 -28.20 -2.77
N PHE A 256 -19.00 -29.38 -2.18
CA PHE A 256 -20.09 -30.26 -1.80
C PHE A 256 -19.88 -30.81 -0.39
N THR A 257 -20.99 -31.04 0.30
CA THR A 257 -21.01 -31.84 1.52
C THR A 257 -21.40 -33.27 1.16
N ALA A 258 -20.44 -34.19 1.18
CA ALA A 258 -20.65 -35.60 0.89
C ALA A 258 -21.62 -36.24 1.91
N THR A 259 -22.41 -37.20 1.44
CA THR A 259 -23.35 -37.95 2.30
C THR A 259 -22.60 -38.80 3.33
N SER A 260 -21.42 -39.32 2.96
CA SER A 260 -20.55 -40.07 3.86
C SER A 260 -19.09 -39.69 3.65
N ALA A 261 -18.37 -39.46 4.76
CA ALA A 261 -16.92 -39.27 4.73
C ALA A 261 -16.15 -40.53 4.25
N SER A 262 -16.80 -41.70 4.20
CA SER A 262 -16.22 -42.93 3.65
C SER A 262 -16.23 -43.01 2.12
N CYS A 263 -17.01 -42.16 1.43
CA CYS A 263 -17.11 -42.13 -0.03
C CYS A 263 -16.86 -40.71 -0.54
N MET A 264 -15.60 -40.42 -0.88
CA MET A 264 -15.13 -39.09 -1.29
C MET A 264 -14.49 -39.09 -2.69
N LYS A 265 -14.75 -40.10 -3.51
CA LYS A 265 -14.30 -40.15 -4.92
C LYS A 265 -15.35 -39.52 -5.84
N PRO A 266 -14.97 -39.07 -7.05
CA PRO A 266 -15.94 -38.72 -8.08
C PRO A 266 -16.99 -39.82 -8.26
N GLY A 267 -18.26 -39.43 -8.43
CA GLY A 267 -19.39 -40.36 -8.49
C GLY A 267 -19.95 -40.82 -7.14
N CYS A 268 -19.38 -40.44 -6.00
CA CYS A 268 -20.04 -40.64 -4.69
C CYS A 268 -21.19 -39.65 -4.48
N LEU A 269 -22.14 -39.94 -3.60
CA LEU A 269 -23.29 -39.06 -3.36
C LEU A 269 -22.96 -37.88 -2.42
N PHE A 270 -23.53 -36.71 -2.71
CA PHE A 270 -23.58 -35.56 -1.81
C PHE A 270 -24.99 -35.34 -1.26
N LYS A 271 -25.07 -34.61 -0.12
CA LYS A 271 -26.33 -34.28 0.55
C LYS A 271 -26.68 -32.80 0.57
N ASP A 272 -25.68 -31.93 0.38
CA ASP A 272 -25.85 -30.48 0.35
C ASP A 272 -24.67 -29.83 -0.39
N ALA A 273 -24.79 -28.55 -0.70
CA ALA A 273 -23.67 -27.70 -1.08
C ALA A 273 -22.56 -27.73 -0.01
N GLY A 274 -21.33 -27.45 -0.43
CA GLY A 274 -20.21 -27.25 0.48
C GLY A 274 -20.44 -26.04 1.38
N VAL A 275 -19.78 -26.04 2.55
CA VAL A 275 -19.84 -24.91 3.47
C VAL A 275 -19.29 -23.65 2.78
N ALA A 276 -19.97 -22.52 2.99
CA ALA A 276 -19.58 -21.23 2.40
C ALA A 276 -18.19 -20.77 2.89
N GLY A 277 -17.45 -20.14 2.00
CA GLY A 277 -16.20 -19.45 2.31
C GLY A 277 -16.43 -18.20 3.16
N LYS A 278 -15.37 -17.72 3.83
CA LYS A 278 -15.43 -16.52 4.68
C LYS A 278 -15.64 -15.24 3.85
N CYS A 279 -15.01 -15.18 2.68
CA CYS A 279 -15.01 -14.08 1.74
C CYS A 279 -16.12 -14.23 0.68
N SER A 280 -16.31 -15.43 0.12
CA SER A 280 -17.38 -15.67 -0.86
C SER A 280 -18.76 -15.53 -0.24
N ARG A 281 -18.92 -15.96 1.03
CA ARG A 281 -20.20 -16.07 1.75
C ARG A 281 -21.30 -16.83 1.00
N GLU A 282 -20.93 -17.63 0.01
CA GLU A 282 -21.85 -18.38 -0.84
C GLU A 282 -21.64 -19.88 -0.65
N LYS A 283 -22.72 -20.61 -0.33
CA LYS A 283 -22.63 -22.06 -0.16
C LYS A 283 -22.27 -22.74 -1.48
N GLY A 284 -21.34 -23.67 -1.41
CA GLY A 284 -20.88 -24.44 -2.57
C GLY A 284 -19.95 -23.71 -3.52
N ILE A 285 -19.54 -22.48 -3.23
CA ILE A 285 -18.52 -21.73 -3.97
C ILE A 285 -17.40 -21.32 -3.03
N LEU A 286 -16.16 -21.66 -3.39
CA LEU A 286 -14.96 -21.21 -2.70
C LEU A 286 -14.05 -20.53 -3.72
N LEU A 287 -13.65 -19.28 -3.45
CA LEU A 287 -12.71 -18.57 -4.31
C LEU A 287 -11.35 -19.29 -4.31
N ASN A 288 -10.59 -19.17 -5.38
CA ASN A 288 -9.25 -19.77 -5.43
C ASN A 288 -8.33 -19.23 -4.31
N SER A 289 -8.43 -17.94 -3.99
CA SER A 289 -7.76 -17.32 -2.84
C SER A 289 -8.14 -17.96 -1.50
N GLU A 290 -9.43 -18.22 -1.27
CA GLU A 290 -9.92 -18.91 -0.06
C GLU A 290 -9.46 -20.36 0.00
N LEU A 291 -9.49 -21.06 -1.15
CA LEU A 291 -9.08 -22.46 -1.25
C LEU A 291 -7.62 -22.65 -0.88
N ASP A 292 -6.72 -21.79 -1.36
CA ASP A 292 -5.31 -21.82 -0.99
C ASP A 292 -5.11 -21.68 0.52
N ALA A 293 -5.82 -20.73 1.15
CA ALA A 293 -5.76 -20.55 2.61
C ALA A 293 -6.27 -21.79 3.34
N MET A 294 -7.40 -22.37 2.91
CA MET A 294 -7.99 -23.56 3.53
C MET A 294 -7.13 -24.82 3.36
N ILE A 295 -6.54 -25.02 2.17
CA ILE A 295 -5.65 -26.14 1.88
C ILE A 295 -4.42 -26.07 2.78
N LYS A 296 -3.83 -24.87 2.94
CA LYS A 296 -2.68 -24.63 3.81
C LYS A 296 -3.01 -24.85 5.28
N GLU A 297 -4.08 -24.23 5.78
CA GLU A 297 -4.53 -24.33 7.18
C GLU A 297 -4.81 -25.79 7.58
N ARG A 298 -5.48 -26.53 6.70
CA ARG A 298 -5.91 -27.92 6.97
C ARG A 298 -4.86 -28.97 6.58
N LYS A 299 -3.72 -28.55 6.03
CA LYS A 299 -2.65 -29.43 5.51
C LYS A 299 -3.18 -30.49 4.54
N VAL A 300 -4.14 -30.09 3.69
CA VAL A 300 -4.74 -30.98 2.68
C VAL A 300 -3.80 -31.05 1.48
N LYS A 301 -3.66 -32.24 0.88
CA LYS A 301 -2.96 -32.42 -0.38
C LYS A 301 -3.98 -32.67 -1.50
N PRO A 302 -4.22 -31.70 -2.41
CA PRO A 302 -5.12 -31.89 -3.53
C PRO A 302 -4.63 -33.00 -4.47
N GLU A 303 -5.57 -33.74 -5.05
CA GLU A 303 -5.32 -34.83 -6.00
C GLU A 303 -5.58 -34.33 -7.43
N LEU A 304 -4.64 -34.58 -8.35
CA LEU A 304 -4.77 -34.25 -9.77
C LEU A 304 -5.49 -35.35 -10.53
N PHE A 305 -6.57 -34.99 -11.21
CA PHE A 305 -7.26 -35.83 -12.20
C PHE A 305 -6.86 -35.34 -13.59
N LYS A 306 -5.86 -36.00 -14.18
CA LYS A 306 -5.12 -35.49 -15.33
C LYS A 306 -5.94 -35.46 -16.64
N GLU A 307 -6.82 -36.43 -16.86
CA GLU A 307 -7.65 -36.50 -18.06
C GLU A 307 -8.75 -35.43 -18.04
N GLU A 308 -9.39 -35.27 -16.89
CA GLU A 308 -10.41 -34.27 -16.62
C GLU A 308 -9.81 -32.87 -16.41
N ALA A 309 -8.49 -32.78 -16.22
CA ALA A 309 -7.74 -31.58 -15.91
C ALA A 309 -8.36 -30.77 -14.75
N VAL A 310 -8.56 -31.42 -13.60
CA VAL A 310 -9.11 -30.82 -12.37
C VAL A 310 -8.34 -31.25 -11.13
N LYS A 311 -8.38 -30.41 -10.09
CA LYS A 311 -7.89 -30.73 -8.74
C LYS A 311 -9.05 -31.02 -7.81
N ILE A 312 -8.86 -32.00 -6.94
CA ILE A 312 -9.85 -32.35 -5.91
C ILE A 312 -9.20 -32.26 -4.53
N ALA A 313 -9.77 -31.42 -3.66
CA ALA A 313 -9.40 -31.35 -2.25
C ALA A 313 -10.54 -31.87 -1.35
N LYS A 314 -10.17 -32.52 -0.24
CA LYS A 314 -11.08 -33.29 0.63
C LYS A 314 -10.70 -33.07 2.09
N TRP A 315 -11.67 -32.74 2.95
CA TRP A 315 -11.48 -32.71 4.41
C TRP A 315 -12.79 -33.00 5.15
N GLY A 316 -12.76 -33.89 6.14
CA GLY A 316 -13.99 -34.37 6.78
C GLY A 316 -14.95 -34.97 5.74
N ASN A 317 -16.14 -34.37 5.62
CA ASN A 317 -17.12 -34.68 4.56
C ASN A 317 -17.23 -33.57 3.50
N GLN A 318 -16.31 -32.61 3.48
CA GLN A 318 -16.25 -31.57 2.45
C GLN A 318 -15.38 -32.04 1.29
N TRP A 319 -15.90 -31.83 0.09
CA TRP A 319 -15.25 -32.17 -1.18
C TRP A 319 -15.33 -30.95 -2.08
N VAL A 320 -14.22 -30.58 -2.72
CA VAL A 320 -14.19 -29.46 -3.68
C VAL A 320 -13.41 -29.83 -4.92
N SER A 321 -13.97 -29.53 -6.09
CA SER A 321 -13.23 -29.51 -7.36
C SER A 321 -12.87 -28.08 -7.71
N PHE A 322 -11.62 -27.85 -8.12
CA PHE A 322 -11.12 -26.54 -8.51
C PHE A 322 -9.98 -26.68 -9.52
N ASP A 323 -9.44 -25.54 -9.94
CA ASP A 323 -8.33 -25.44 -10.88
C ASP A 323 -7.12 -24.72 -10.26
N ASP A 324 -5.92 -25.19 -10.62
CA ASP A 324 -4.63 -24.64 -10.18
C ASP A 324 -3.66 -24.47 -11.36
N GLU A 325 -2.39 -24.15 -11.06
CA GLU A 325 -1.38 -23.93 -12.08
C GLU A 325 -1.16 -25.14 -13.00
N GLU A 326 -1.24 -26.36 -12.44
CA GLU A 326 -1.08 -27.59 -13.22
C GLU A 326 -2.27 -27.79 -14.17
N THR A 327 -3.51 -27.55 -13.70
CA THR A 327 -4.70 -27.75 -14.54
C THR A 327 -4.90 -26.64 -15.56
N PHE A 328 -4.54 -25.39 -15.24
CA PHE A 328 -4.52 -24.30 -16.21
C PHE A 328 -3.55 -24.55 -17.34
N LYS A 329 -2.37 -25.13 -17.06
CA LYS A 329 -1.45 -25.56 -18.11
C LYS A 329 -2.10 -26.59 -19.03
N LEU A 330 -2.72 -27.64 -18.47
CA LEU A 330 -3.41 -28.67 -19.25
C LEU A 330 -4.55 -28.08 -20.11
N LYS A 331 -5.36 -27.18 -19.55
CA LYS A 331 -6.46 -26.50 -20.24
C LYS A 331 -5.97 -25.54 -21.32
N SER A 332 -4.86 -24.85 -21.08
CA SER A 332 -4.22 -23.96 -22.07
C SER A 332 -3.64 -24.75 -23.24
N GLU A 333 -2.97 -25.88 -22.98
CA GLU A 333 -2.48 -26.78 -24.03
C GLU A 333 -3.65 -27.37 -24.83
N PHE A 334 -4.76 -27.73 -24.16
CA PHE A 334 -5.97 -28.20 -24.81
C PHE A 334 -6.57 -27.12 -25.74
N ALA A 335 -6.74 -25.89 -25.26
CA ALA A 335 -7.28 -24.79 -26.04
C ALA A 335 -6.45 -24.54 -27.31
N GLN A 336 -5.12 -24.51 -27.19
CA GLN A 336 -4.21 -24.40 -28.32
C GLN A 336 -4.34 -25.59 -29.28
N SER A 337 -4.40 -26.82 -28.75
CA SER A 337 -4.57 -28.02 -29.57
C SER A 337 -5.89 -28.05 -30.35
N ARG A 338 -6.91 -27.31 -29.91
CA ARG A 338 -8.22 -27.14 -30.56
C ARG A 338 -8.34 -25.86 -31.38
N CYS A 339 -7.21 -25.17 -31.64
CA CYS A 339 -7.16 -23.91 -32.39
C CYS A 339 -8.04 -22.80 -31.80
N LEU A 340 -8.40 -22.84 -30.52
CA LEU A 340 -9.34 -21.87 -29.95
C LEU A 340 -8.73 -20.45 -29.97
N GLY A 341 -9.58 -19.45 -30.18
CA GLY A 341 -9.14 -18.06 -30.35
C GLY A 341 -8.62 -17.39 -29.08
N GLY A 342 -9.01 -17.90 -27.92
CA GLY A 342 -8.75 -17.24 -26.65
C GLY A 342 -8.95 -18.13 -25.42
N MET A 343 -8.57 -17.58 -24.27
CA MET A 343 -9.01 -18.04 -22.96
C MET A 343 -9.69 -16.92 -22.19
N MET A 344 -10.63 -17.29 -21.33
CA MET A 344 -11.42 -16.38 -20.51
C MET A 344 -11.33 -16.80 -19.04
N VAL A 345 -11.38 -15.85 -18.12
CA VAL A 345 -11.35 -16.09 -16.67
C VAL A 345 -12.58 -15.49 -16.00
N TRP A 346 -13.31 -16.32 -15.26
CA TRP A 346 -14.32 -15.91 -14.29
C TRP A 346 -13.89 -16.29 -12.86
N ALA A 347 -13.57 -15.36 -11.97
CA ALA A 347 -13.31 -13.94 -12.23
C ALA A 347 -11.88 -13.56 -11.80
N ILE A 348 -11.33 -12.52 -12.43
CA ILE A 348 -9.96 -12.03 -12.16
C ILE A 348 -9.77 -11.79 -10.66
N SER A 349 -10.82 -11.27 -10.04
CA SER A 349 -10.92 -10.88 -8.65
C SER A 349 -10.95 -12.06 -7.67
N HIS A 350 -11.04 -13.31 -8.11
CA HIS A 350 -10.99 -14.51 -7.24
C HIS A 350 -9.56 -15.04 -7.05
N ASP A 351 -8.58 -14.37 -7.65
CA ASP A 351 -7.16 -14.68 -7.45
C ASP A 351 -6.69 -14.26 -6.05
N THR A 352 -5.60 -14.87 -5.63
CA THR A 352 -4.76 -14.43 -4.53
C THR A 352 -4.24 -13.00 -4.72
N LYS A 353 -3.96 -12.38 -3.59
CA LYS A 353 -3.39 -11.04 -3.46
C LYS A 353 -2.09 -10.82 -4.26
N ASP A 354 -1.25 -11.85 -4.38
CA ASP A 354 0.01 -11.84 -5.15
C ASP A 354 -0.17 -12.24 -6.62
N ALA A 355 -1.41 -12.35 -7.09
CA ALA A 355 -1.80 -12.70 -8.46
C ALA A 355 -1.26 -14.07 -8.92
N LYS A 356 -1.19 -15.06 -8.01
CA LYS A 356 -0.68 -16.42 -8.26
C LYS A 356 -1.33 -17.07 -9.48
N TYR A 357 -2.65 -17.09 -9.57
CA TYR A 357 -3.38 -17.78 -10.62
C TYR A 357 -3.28 -17.05 -11.98
N ASN A 358 -3.27 -15.71 -11.96
CA ASN A 358 -2.98 -14.89 -13.12
C ASN A 358 -1.55 -15.09 -13.63
N LYS A 359 -0.54 -15.10 -12.75
CA LYS A 359 0.86 -15.38 -13.11
C LYS A 359 1.01 -16.77 -13.70
N ALA A 360 0.32 -17.75 -13.15
CA ALA A 360 0.29 -19.10 -13.67
C ALA A 360 -0.28 -19.14 -15.09
N LEU A 361 -1.43 -18.50 -15.33
CA LEU A 361 -2.01 -18.39 -16.66
C LEU A 361 -1.11 -17.63 -17.63
N ALA A 362 -0.46 -16.54 -17.21
CA ALA A 362 0.49 -15.81 -18.04
C ALA A 362 1.67 -16.68 -18.48
N SER A 363 2.16 -17.53 -17.57
CA SER A 363 3.29 -18.44 -17.83
C SER A 363 2.98 -19.48 -18.91
N THR A 364 1.71 -19.90 -19.07
CA THR A 364 1.32 -20.87 -20.11
C THR A 364 1.44 -20.30 -21.53
N PHE A 365 1.47 -18.97 -21.66
CA PHE A 365 1.64 -18.25 -22.93
C PHE A 365 3.02 -17.58 -23.08
N GLY A 366 3.93 -17.78 -22.12
CA GLY A 366 5.22 -17.09 -22.11
C GLY A 366 5.12 -15.57 -21.93
N LEU A 367 4.01 -15.08 -21.35
CA LEU A 367 3.81 -13.66 -21.08
C LEU A 367 4.46 -13.27 -19.74
N LYS A 368 5.11 -12.11 -19.73
CA LYS A 368 5.60 -11.48 -18.49
C LYS A 368 4.52 -10.55 -17.97
N VAL A 369 4.10 -10.76 -16.73
CA VAL A 369 3.17 -9.88 -16.02
C VAL A 369 3.91 -9.02 -15.02
N VAL A 370 3.53 -7.75 -14.92
CA VAL A 370 3.93 -6.85 -13.84
C VAL A 370 2.82 -6.85 -12.80
N SER A 371 3.17 -6.88 -11.52
CA SER A 371 2.19 -6.82 -10.44
C SER A 371 1.27 -5.61 -10.61
N GLY A 372 -0.03 -5.84 -10.50
CA GLY A 372 -1.00 -4.76 -10.37
C GLY A 372 -0.85 -4.15 -8.99
N SER A 373 -0.10 -3.07 -8.87
CA SER A 373 -0.28 -2.11 -7.78
C SER A 373 -0.27 -0.70 -8.37
N ILE A 374 -1.04 0.19 -7.76
CA ILE A 374 -0.74 1.63 -7.85
C ILE A 374 0.62 1.81 -7.18
N ASP A 375 1.46 2.69 -7.73
CA ASP A 375 2.75 2.99 -7.11
C ASP A 375 2.49 3.40 -5.65
N ASP A 376 3.26 2.83 -4.73
CA ASP A 376 2.97 2.77 -3.30
C ASP A 376 3.30 4.09 -2.58
N ASN A 377 2.89 5.21 -3.18
CA ASN A 377 3.18 6.56 -2.70
C ASN A 377 2.41 6.89 -1.41
N GLU A 378 2.89 7.89 -0.68
CA GLU A 378 2.27 8.41 0.54
C GLU A 378 1.03 9.28 0.29
N ALA A 379 0.59 9.46 -0.96
CA ALA A 379 -0.58 10.28 -1.24
C ALA A 379 -1.86 9.50 -0.87
N SER A 380 -2.81 10.16 -0.21
CA SER A 380 -4.14 9.57 0.09
C SER A 380 -4.99 9.32 -1.15
N SER A 381 -4.64 9.98 -2.24
CA SER A 381 -5.24 9.77 -3.53
C SER A 381 -4.30 10.15 -4.68
N GLU A 382 -4.56 9.59 -5.86
CA GLU A 382 -3.90 10.01 -7.10
C GLU A 382 -4.93 10.61 -8.07
N ILE A 383 -4.58 11.74 -8.70
CA ILE A 383 -5.37 12.29 -9.81
C ILE A 383 -5.05 11.50 -11.08
N MET A 384 -5.98 10.63 -11.45
CA MET A 384 -5.90 9.88 -12.69
C MET A 384 -6.45 10.71 -13.85
N LYS A 385 -5.70 10.76 -14.95
CA LYS A 385 -6.03 11.52 -16.16
C LYS A 385 -6.42 10.58 -17.31
N ILE A 386 -7.64 10.72 -17.82
CA ILE A 386 -8.12 10.00 -19.01
C ILE A 386 -8.17 10.96 -20.21
N PRO A 387 -7.39 10.73 -21.28
CA PRO A 387 -7.38 11.60 -22.44
C PRO A 387 -8.73 11.65 -23.16
N ASN A 388 -9.19 12.86 -23.46
CA ASN A 388 -10.37 13.12 -24.28
C ASN A 388 -9.99 13.21 -25.76
N LEU A 389 -10.76 12.53 -26.61
CA LEU A 389 -10.55 12.54 -28.05
C LEU A 389 -11.02 13.87 -28.67
N GLN A 390 -10.24 14.40 -29.61
CA GLN A 390 -10.50 15.71 -30.25
C GLN A 390 -10.91 15.55 -31.72
N CYS A 391 -12.02 16.15 -32.15
CA CYS A 391 -12.46 16.15 -33.55
C CYS A 391 -11.37 16.68 -34.49
N ARG A 392 -11.25 16.09 -35.68
CA ARG A 392 -10.16 16.40 -36.62
C ARG A 392 -10.55 16.23 -38.09
N TRP A 393 -9.83 16.95 -38.96
CA TRP A 393 -9.80 16.70 -40.40
C TRP A 393 -8.92 15.49 -40.72
N THR A 394 -9.36 14.64 -41.65
CA THR A 394 -8.54 13.56 -42.25
C THR A 394 -7.52 14.11 -43.26
N SER A 395 -6.62 13.27 -43.79
CA SER A 395 -5.87 13.64 -45.00
C SER A 395 -6.78 13.58 -46.24
N CYS A 396 -6.32 14.10 -47.38
CA CYS A 396 -7.07 14.01 -48.64
C CYS A 396 -7.41 12.53 -48.94
N LYS A 397 -8.62 12.26 -49.46
CA LYS A 397 -9.12 10.91 -49.81
C LYS A 397 -9.22 9.91 -48.66
N GLU A 398 -8.80 10.26 -47.44
CA GLU A 398 -8.94 9.39 -46.29
C GLU A 398 -10.35 9.47 -45.72
N SER A 399 -10.93 8.30 -45.47
CA SER A 399 -12.16 8.17 -44.69
C SER A 399 -11.89 8.43 -43.21
N CYS A 400 -12.95 8.67 -42.44
CA CYS A 400 -12.81 8.79 -40.99
C CYS A 400 -12.14 7.55 -40.39
N PRO A 401 -11.29 7.72 -39.36
CA PRO A 401 -10.70 6.58 -38.65
C PRO A 401 -11.77 5.61 -38.14
N LYS A 402 -11.38 4.35 -38.00
CA LYS A 402 -12.15 3.33 -37.26
C LYS A 402 -12.69 3.93 -35.95
N GLY A 403 -13.99 3.86 -35.68
CA GLY A 403 -14.63 4.43 -34.49
C GLY A 403 -15.15 5.87 -34.61
N TRP A 404 -14.83 6.58 -35.70
CA TRP A 404 -15.14 8.00 -35.88
C TRP A 404 -16.20 8.20 -36.96
N VAL A 405 -17.02 9.24 -36.80
CA VAL A 405 -18.12 9.54 -37.70
C VAL A 405 -17.86 10.86 -38.41
N ASN A 406 -18.12 10.86 -39.72
CA ASN A 406 -18.06 12.08 -40.54
C ASN A 406 -19.25 12.98 -40.18
N VAL A 407 -18.95 14.20 -39.74
CA VAL A 407 -19.94 15.15 -39.26
C VAL A 407 -20.80 15.65 -40.43
N ALA A 408 -22.12 15.57 -40.29
CA ALA A 408 -23.05 16.13 -41.27
C ALA A 408 -23.09 17.67 -41.17
N ARG A 409 -23.28 18.34 -42.30
CA ARG A 409 -23.48 19.80 -42.32
C ARG A 409 -24.96 20.14 -42.11
N SER A 410 -25.21 21.21 -41.34
CA SER A 410 -26.56 21.63 -40.93
C SER A 410 -26.91 23.07 -41.31
N ASP A 411 -26.05 23.76 -42.07
CA ASP A 411 -26.28 25.13 -42.53
C ASP A 411 -27.35 25.20 -43.64
N SER A 412 -27.82 26.42 -43.93
CA SER A 412 -28.87 26.66 -44.93
C SER A 412 -28.47 26.35 -46.37
N GLY A 413 -27.16 26.23 -46.66
CA GLY A 413 -26.62 25.86 -47.96
C GLY A 413 -26.53 24.34 -48.19
N ALA A 414 -26.87 23.51 -47.19
CA ALA A 414 -26.90 22.07 -47.34
C ALA A 414 -28.06 21.62 -48.24
N ARG A 415 -27.75 20.93 -49.34
CA ARG A 415 -28.74 20.43 -50.33
C ARG A 415 -29.67 19.38 -49.73
N THR A 416 -29.14 18.54 -48.84
CA THR A 416 -29.87 17.53 -48.08
C THR A 416 -29.47 17.63 -46.62
N LYS A 417 -30.30 18.30 -45.80
CA LYS A 417 -30.05 18.66 -44.38
C LYS A 417 -29.62 17.51 -43.44
N LYS A 418 -29.63 16.25 -43.87
CA LYS A 418 -29.25 15.08 -43.06
C LYS A 418 -28.07 14.25 -43.64
N ASP A 419 -27.77 14.37 -44.92
CA ASP A 419 -26.83 13.46 -45.60
C ASP A 419 -25.56 14.12 -46.13
N GLU A 420 -25.58 15.43 -46.37
CA GLU A 420 -24.39 16.14 -46.87
C GLU A 420 -23.37 16.31 -45.72
N LYS A 421 -22.09 16.03 -46.01
CA LYS A 421 -21.02 15.92 -45.01
C LYS A 421 -20.12 17.16 -44.98
N MET A 422 -19.40 17.34 -43.88
CA MET A 422 -18.36 18.36 -43.75
C MET A 422 -17.10 17.94 -44.50
N TRP A 423 -17.03 18.33 -45.77
CA TRP A 423 -15.89 18.12 -46.65
C TRP A 423 -15.14 19.41 -46.95
N ASP A 424 -13.82 19.30 -47.07
CA ASP A 424 -12.93 20.39 -47.43
C ASP A 424 -11.98 19.92 -48.55
N GLU A 425 -12.11 20.51 -49.74
CA GLU A 425 -11.29 20.20 -50.92
C GLU A 425 -9.95 20.95 -50.93
N THR A 426 -9.75 21.88 -49.98
CA THR A 426 -8.59 22.76 -49.95
C THR A 426 -7.29 21.96 -49.79
N GLY A 427 -6.34 22.18 -50.69
CA GLY A 427 -5.04 21.51 -50.66
C GLY A 427 -5.02 20.09 -51.23
N CYS A 428 -6.13 19.58 -51.80
CA CYS A 428 -6.20 18.23 -52.38
C CYS A 428 -5.97 18.16 -53.90
N GLY A 429 -5.58 19.26 -54.56
CA GLY A 429 -5.23 19.24 -55.99
C GLY A 429 -6.37 18.84 -56.94
N ASN A 430 -7.63 19.10 -56.56
CA ASN A 430 -8.86 18.69 -57.26
C ASN A 430 -9.09 17.17 -57.35
N ASP A 431 -8.38 16.38 -56.53
CA ASP A 431 -8.46 14.92 -56.53
C ASP A 431 -8.82 14.43 -55.12
N GLY A 432 -10.03 14.76 -54.66
CA GLY A 432 -10.58 14.34 -53.37
C GLY A 432 -10.79 15.46 -52.36
N HIS A 433 -11.06 15.09 -51.11
CA HIS A 433 -11.39 16.00 -50.02
C HIS A 433 -10.86 15.47 -48.68
N HIS A 434 -10.73 16.37 -47.72
CA HIS A 434 -10.64 16.10 -46.29
C HIS A 434 -12.04 15.92 -45.69
N SER A 435 -12.19 14.99 -44.75
CA SER A 435 -13.43 14.79 -44.00
C SER A 435 -13.27 15.27 -42.56
N PHE A 436 -14.25 16.02 -42.03
CA PHE A 436 -14.24 16.38 -40.61
C PHE A 436 -14.89 15.27 -39.79
N CYS A 437 -14.08 14.66 -38.92
CA CYS A 437 -14.46 13.48 -38.15
C CYS A 437 -14.44 13.78 -36.66
N CYS A 438 -15.45 13.29 -35.96
CA CYS A 438 -15.52 13.29 -34.51
C CYS A 438 -15.65 11.85 -33.97
N PRO A 439 -15.28 11.60 -32.70
CA PRO A 439 -15.54 10.31 -32.06
C PRO A 439 -17.03 9.96 -32.15
N GLY A 440 -17.36 8.78 -32.69
CA GLY A 440 -18.74 8.36 -32.93
C GLY A 440 -19.53 8.02 -31.67
N THR A 441 -18.86 8.03 -30.53
CA THR A 441 -19.41 7.66 -29.24
C THR A 441 -20.16 8.86 -28.63
N GLU A 442 -19.75 10.10 -28.89
CA GLU A 442 -20.32 11.30 -28.26
C GLU A 442 -21.38 11.98 -29.16
N LYS A 443 -22.20 12.86 -28.56
CA LYS A 443 -23.05 13.79 -29.32
C LYS A 443 -22.15 14.53 -30.33
N LEU A 444 -22.52 14.50 -31.61
CA LEU A 444 -21.80 15.21 -32.66
C LEU A 444 -22.05 16.73 -32.58
N PRO A 445 -21.06 17.57 -32.89
CA PRO A 445 -21.24 19.01 -32.94
C PRO A 445 -22.13 19.42 -34.12
N THR A 446 -22.76 20.59 -34.00
CA THR A 446 -23.49 21.19 -35.12
C THR A 446 -22.50 21.99 -35.96
N CYS A 447 -22.36 21.64 -37.23
CA CYS A 447 -21.34 22.19 -38.12
C CYS A 447 -21.93 22.65 -39.46
N GLY A 448 -21.31 23.62 -40.11
CA GLY A 448 -21.72 24.07 -41.43
C GLY A 448 -20.71 24.98 -42.13
N TRP A 449 -20.95 25.23 -43.41
CA TRP A 449 -20.18 26.16 -44.23
C TRP A 449 -20.90 27.51 -44.33
N TYR A 450 -20.21 28.60 -44.01
CA TYR A 450 -20.77 29.94 -43.93
C TYR A 450 -20.05 30.92 -44.85
N GLY A 451 -20.82 31.86 -45.41
CA GLY A 451 -20.30 32.89 -46.30
C GLY A 451 -20.31 32.53 -47.78
N PHE A 452 -20.90 31.39 -48.17
CA PHE A 452 -21.13 31.04 -49.57
C PHE A 452 -22.43 31.68 -50.11
N GLY A 453 -22.33 32.40 -51.22
CA GLY A 453 -23.46 33.10 -51.85
C GLY A 453 -23.48 32.90 -53.37
N ASN A 454 -23.60 31.65 -53.84
CA ASN A 454 -23.52 31.29 -55.27
C ASN A 454 -22.26 31.87 -55.95
N GLY A 455 -21.09 31.61 -55.35
CA GLY A 455 -19.79 32.12 -55.79
C GLY A 455 -19.48 33.57 -55.39
N LYS A 456 -20.42 34.33 -54.83
CA LYS A 456 -20.15 35.64 -54.19
C LYS A 456 -19.79 35.44 -52.72
N CYS A 457 -18.64 34.84 -52.45
CA CYS A 457 -18.21 34.58 -51.08
C CYS A 457 -17.94 35.87 -50.28
N GLY A 458 -18.11 35.78 -48.96
CA GLY A 458 -17.74 36.83 -48.00
C GLY A 458 -16.25 36.83 -47.62
N LYS A 459 -15.88 37.56 -46.57
CA LYS A 459 -14.51 37.59 -46.01
C LYS A 459 -14.25 36.50 -44.94
N GLY A 460 -15.09 35.46 -44.92
CA GLY A 460 -15.13 34.42 -43.90
C GLY A 460 -15.54 34.93 -42.51
N SER A 461 -16.59 34.36 -41.94
CA SER A 461 -17.05 34.68 -40.59
C SER A 461 -17.93 33.57 -40.06
N CYS A 462 -17.71 33.17 -38.81
CA CYS A 462 -18.56 32.19 -38.15
C CYS A 462 -19.73 32.86 -37.39
N PRO A 463 -20.93 32.26 -37.38
CA PRO A 463 -22.02 32.70 -36.52
C PRO A 463 -21.63 32.70 -35.04
N SER A 464 -22.31 33.53 -34.25
CA SER A 464 -22.15 33.53 -32.79
C SER A 464 -22.36 32.14 -32.19
N GLY A 465 -21.51 31.75 -31.24
CA GLY A 465 -21.54 30.41 -30.62
C GLY A 465 -20.85 29.31 -31.44
N THR A 466 -20.18 29.65 -32.55
CA THR A 466 -19.39 28.69 -33.36
C THR A 466 -17.98 29.19 -33.59
N VAL A 467 -17.06 28.26 -33.89
CA VAL A 467 -15.64 28.56 -34.14
C VAL A 467 -15.20 28.07 -35.52
N GLU A 468 -14.28 28.82 -36.14
CA GLU A 468 -13.71 28.47 -37.46
C GLU A 468 -12.73 27.31 -37.31
N ILE A 469 -13.03 26.19 -37.95
CA ILE A 469 -12.20 24.96 -37.95
C ILE A 469 -11.57 24.66 -39.30
N GLY A 470 -11.90 25.43 -40.33
CA GLY A 470 -11.46 25.25 -41.71
C GLY A 470 -11.98 26.38 -42.59
N SER A 471 -11.38 26.57 -43.75
CA SER A 471 -11.86 27.53 -44.74
C SER A 471 -11.52 27.09 -46.16
N ASN A 472 -12.34 27.52 -47.11
CA ASN A 472 -12.21 27.17 -48.51
C ASN A 472 -12.56 28.37 -49.40
N SER A 473 -11.79 28.59 -50.47
CA SER A 473 -12.04 29.63 -51.49
C SER A 473 -12.33 29.05 -52.87
N ILE A 474 -12.32 27.71 -53.02
CA ILE A 474 -12.72 27.00 -54.23
C ILE A 474 -14.19 27.38 -54.50
N TYR A 475 -14.45 27.85 -55.73
CA TYR A 475 -15.72 28.40 -56.21
C TYR A 475 -16.07 29.83 -55.77
N CYS A 476 -15.15 30.58 -55.15
CA CYS A 476 -15.34 32.00 -54.85
C CYS A 476 -14.85 32.90 -56.00
N ASN A 477 -15.72 33.78 -56.50
CA ASN A 477 -15.48 34.59 -57.70
C ASN A 477 -14.75 35.92 -57.43
N LYS A 478 -14.64 36.35 -56.17
CA LYS A 478 -13.96 37.60 -55.80
C LYS A 478 -12.56 37.28 -55.27
N LYS A 479 -11.58 38.12 -55.61
CA LYS A 479 -10.28 38.10 -54.92
C LYS A 479 -10.50 38.34 -53.43
N GLN A 480 -9.74 37.63 -52.60
CA GLN A 480 -9.78 37.76 -51.14
C GLN A 480 -11.16 37.50 -50.53
N SER A 481 -11.91 36.55 -51.08
CA SER A 481 -13.12 36.02 -50.45
C SER A 481 -13.07 34.51 -50.28
N TYR A 482 -13.71 34.01 -49.23
CA TYR A 482 -13.74 32.61 -48.86
C TYR A 482 -14.96 32.29 -47.98
N GLN A 483 -15.24 31.00 -47.79
CA GLN A 483 -16.23 30.49 -46.84
C GLN A 483 -15.54 29.80 -45.66
N SER A 484 -16.11 29.93 -44.48
CA SER A 484 -15.59 29.35 -43.24
C SER A 484 -16.39 28.10 -42.87
N ALA A 485 -15.71 27.02 -42.54
CA ALA A 485 -16.28 25.87 -41.86
C ALA A 485 -16.37 26.18 -40.37
N CYS A 486 -17.58 26.21 -39.82
CA CYS A 486 -17.83 26.61 -38.45
C CYS A 486 -18.59 25.51 -37.69
N CYS A 487 -18.21 25.28 -36.44
CA CYS A 487 -18.83 24.26 -35.59
C CYS A 487 -19.10 24.78 -34.18
N THR A 488 -20.11 24.22 -33.51
CA THR A 488 -20.36 24.42 -32.08
C THR A 488 -19.30 23.73 -31.22
N THR A 489 -19.09 24.25 -30.01
CA THR A 489 -18.12 23.75 -29.02
C THR A 489 -18.79 23.25 -27.74
N ASP A 490 -20.10 22.94 -27.83
CA ASP A 490 -20.92 22.41 -26.73
C ASP A 490 -20.63 20.94 -26.41
N VAL A 491 -19.89 20.25 -27.28
CA VAL A 491 -19.49 18.85 -27.13
C VAL A 491 -18.04 18.72 -26.70
N LYS A 492 -17.72 17.65 -25.97
CA LYS A 492 -16.42 17.44 -25.34
C LYS A 492 -15.27 17.40 -26.35
N SER A 493 -15.44 16.64 -27.42
CA SER A 493 -14.50 16.57 -28.55
C SER A 493 -14.28 17.86 -29.35
N MET A 494 -14.94 18.97 -29.00
CA MET A 494 -14.75 20.29 -29.60
C MET A 494 -14.25 21.37 -28.62
N LYS A 495 -14.06 21.02 -27.34
CA LYS A 495 -13.70 22.00 -26.30
C LYS A 495 -12.40 22.74 -26.59
N LEU A 496 -11.39 22.08 -27.17
CA LEU A 496 -10.12 22.72 -27.52
C LEU A 496 -10.26 23.77 -28.62
N TYR A 497 -11.08 23.54 -29.66
CA TYR A 497 -11.33 24.57 -30.66
C TYR A 497 -12.01 25.81 -30.06
N GLY A 498 -12.82 25.63 -29.01
CA GLY A 498 -13.46 26.72 -28.28
C GLY A 498 -12.50 27.65 -27.54
N THR A 499 -11.28 27.20 -27.24
CA THR A 499 -10.27 28.04 -26.59
C THR A 499 -9.47 28.87 -27.59
N CYS A 500 -9.78 28.78 -28.88
CA CYS A 500 -9.03 29.39 -29.96
C CYS A 500 -9.88 30.33 -30.83
N GLU A 501 -9.21 31.17 -31.61
CA GLU A 501 -9.80 31.98 -32.67
C GLU A 501 -8.75 32.40 -33.70
N TRP A 502 -9.22 32.71 -34.91
CA TRP A 502 -8.39 33.26 -35.96
C TRP A 502 -8.40 34.79 -35.96
N GLY A 503 -7.24 35.37 -36.23
CA GLY A 503 -6.98 36.81 -36.29
C GLY A 503 -7.54 37.50 -37.54
N ALA A 504 -7.16 38.77 -37.68
CA ALA A 504 -7.61 39.69 -38.71
C ALA A 504 -7.35 39.19 -40.14
N TYR A 505 -8.18 39.66 -41.06
CA TYR A 505 -8.15 39.32 -42.49
C TYR A 505 -8.80 40.46 -43.29
N PRO A 506 -8.29 40.84 -44.48
CA PRO A 506 -7.14 40.28 -45.21
C PRO A 506 -5.77 40.86 -44.79
N ASP A 507 -5.76 41.98 -44.07
CA ASP A 507 -4.56 42.58 -43.47
C ASP A 507 -4.15 41.79 -42.20
N CYS A 508 -3.67 40.58 -42.39
CA CYS A 508 -3.35 39.60 -41.34
C CYS A 508 -2.26 40.06 -40.36
N ASP A 509 -1.40 41.00 -40.77
CA ASP A 509 -0.37 41.58 -39.90
C ASP A 509 -0.79 42.90 -39.22
N SER A 510 -2.02 43.37 -39.44
CA SER A 510 -2.58 44.48 -38.66
C SER A 510 -2.65 44.19 -37.15
N GLN A 511 -2.60 42.91 -36.78
CA GLN A 511 -2.51 42.44 -35.40
C GLN A 511 -1.07 42.07 -35.06
N GLU A 512 -0.37 42.94 -34.34
CA GLU A 512 1.04 42.73 -33.95
C GLU A 512 1.20 41.57 -32.95
N LYS A 513 0.22 41.35 -32.06
CA LYS A 513 0.17 40.27 -31.06
C LYS A 513 -1.22 39.62 -31.03
N CYS A 514 -1.32 38.43 -30.43
CA CYS A 514 -2.59 37.94 -29.90
C CYS A 514 -3.00 38.85 -28.71
N PRO A 515 -4.25 39.32 -28.58
CA PRO A 515 -5.49 38.62 -28.92
C PRO A 515 -6.22 39.13 -30.18
N ALA A 516 -7.25 38.38 -30.62
CA ALA A 516 -7.93 38.57 -31.89
C ALA A 516 -9.09 39.61 -31.83
N PRO A 517 -9.85 39.83 -32.93
CA PRO A 517 -10.82 40.94 -33.04
C PRO A 517 -11.96 40.93 -32.00
N SER A 518 -12.22 39.79 -31.36
CA SER A 518 -13.26 39.62 -30.35
C SER A 518 -12.96 40.35 -29.03
N GLY A 519 -11.67 40.65 -28.77
CA GLY A 519 -11.21 41.29 -27.53
C GLY A 519 -11.00 40.32 -26.36
N ASP A 520 -11.05 39.00 -26.57
CA ASP A 520 -10.83 38.01 -25.50
C ASP A 520 -9.34 37.94 -25.10
N SER A 521 -9.01 38.63 -24.00
CA SER A 521 -7.66 38.69 -23.46
C SER A 521 -7.07 37.34 -23.03
N ALA A 522 -7.91 36.31 -22.81
CA ALA A 522 -7.42 34.98 -22.47
C ALA A 522 -6.73 34.29 -23.66
N LYS A 523 -7.08 34.64 -24.90
CA LYS A 523 -6.53 34.05 -26.13
C LYS A 523 -5.28 34.78 -26.61
N ASN A 524 -4.27 34.78 -25.75
CA ASN A 524 -3.05 35.57 -25.94
C ASN A 524 -1.85 34.78 -26.49
N TYR A 525 -2.00 33.47 -26.76
CA TYR A 525 -0.90 32.61 -27.20
C TYR A 525 -1.02 32.21 -28.68
N LEU A 526 0.05 32.38 -29.45
CA LEU A 526 0.10 32.08 -30.88
C LEU A 526 0.49 30.61 -31.14
N TRP A 527 -0.43 29.81 -31.68
CA TRP A 527 -0.19 28.39 -32.00
C TRP A 527 0.13 28.12 -33.48
N ALA A 528 -0.39 28.95 -34.38
CA ALA A 528 -0.10 28.88 -35.81
C ALA A 528 -0.16 30.27 -36.46
N GLY A 529 0.66 30.49 -37.49
CA GLY A 529 0.55 31.61 -38.41
C GLY A 529 0.52 31.07 -39.83
N SER A 530 -0.51 31.38 -40.62
CA SER A 530 -0.70 30.82 -41.98
C SER A 530 -1.10 31.89 -42.97
N ALA A 531 -0.46 31.88 -44.15
CA ALA A 531 -0.75 32.84 -45.22
C ALA A 531 -2.13 32.63 -45.87
N SER A 532 -2.75 31.46 -45.66
CA SER A 532 -4.15 31.18 -46.03
C SER A 532 -5.04 30.84 -44.82
N GLY A 533 -4.57 31.11 -43.60
CA GLY A 533 -5.28 30.78 -42.36
C GLY A 533 -5.58 29.29 -42.23
N SER A 534 -6.86 28.95 -42.10
CA SER A 534 -7.35 27.57 -42.04
C SER A 534 -7.55 26.91 -43.42
N GLY A 535 -7.17 27.58 -44.52
CA GLY A 535 -7.12 27.02 -45.88
C GLY A 535 -7.46 28.01 -47.00
N GLY A 536 -8.56 28.75 -46.87
CA GLY A 536 -9.14 29.57 -47.95
C GLY A 536 -8.89 31.08 -47.85
N GLY A 537 -8.50 31.58 -46.67
CA GLY A 537 -8.35 33.01 -46.40
C GLY A 537 -6.97 33.55 -46.75
N LYS A 538 -6.71 33.82 -48.04
CA LYS A 538 -5.43 34.38 -48.52
C LYS A 538 -5.16 35.80 -48.00
N CYS A 539 -4.13 35.96 -47.19
CA CYS A 539 -3.67 37.23 -46.66
C CYS A 539 -3.06 38.15 -47.73
N ASP A 540 -3.02 39.44 -47.44
CA ASP A 540 -2.33 40.44 -48.23
C ASP A 540 -0.80 40.25 -48.19
N ASP A 541 -0.11 40.82 -49.18
CA ASP A 541 1.34 40.94 -49.15
C ASP A 541 1.75 42.08 -48.17
N PRO A 542 2.89 41.96 -47.47
CA PRO A 542 3.35 43.01 -46.56
C PRO A 542 3.67 44.31 -47.31
N LYS A 543 3.39 45.45 -46.66
CA LYS A 543 3.66 46.81 -47.19
C LYS A 543 4.69 47.51 -46.31
N ASN A 544 5.62 48.24 -46.91
CA ASN A 544 6.57 49.09 -46.16
C ASN A 544 5.90 50.39 -45.68
N SER A 545 6.65 51.24 -44.97
CA SER A 545 6.18 52.53 -44.45
C SER A 545 5.70 53.52 -45.52
N LEU A 546 6.03 53.28 -46.80
CA LEU A 546 5.60 54.08 -47.95
C LEU A 546 4.37 53.48 -48.67
N GLY A 547 3.80 52.40 -48.13
CA GLY A 547 2.64 51.70 -48.71
C GLY A 547 2.98 50.81 -49.92
N LEU A 548 4.27 50.59 -50.21
CA LEU A 548 4.71 49.73 -51.31
C LEU A 548 4.80 48.27 -50.85
N THR A 549 4.31 47.35 -51.68
CA THR A 549 4.39 45.91 -51.46
C THR A 549 5.84 45.43 -51.45
N ILE A 550 6.21 44.64 -50.45
CA ILE A 550 7.51 43.96 -50.36
C ILE A 550 7.34 42.44 -50.53
N PRO A 551 8.36 41.71 -51.03
CA PRO A 551 8.27 40.26 -51.22
C PRO A 551 7.95 39.51 -49.93
N GLY A 552 6.85 38.76 -49.91
CA GLY A 552 6.39 37.98 -48.76
C GLY A 552 4.87 37.88 -48.76
N THR A 553 4.31 37.18 -47.78
CA THR A 553 2.86 37.13 -47.54
C THR A 553 2.62 37.23 -46.04
N GLN A 554 1.64 38.04 -45.64
CA GLN A 554 1.29 38.20 -44.22
C GLN A 554 0.73 36.88 -43.65
N LEU A 555 0.81 36.68 -42.34
CA LEU A 555 0.35 35.44 -41.69
C LEU A 555 -0.85 35.70 -40.80
N ARG A 556 -2.00 35.07 -41.11
CA ARG A 556 -3.17 35.08 -40.23
C ARG A 556 -2.81 34.31 -38.96
N LYS A 557 -3.09 34.90 -37.81
CA LYS A 557 -2.68 34.37 -36.49
C LYS A 557 -3.78 33.47 -35.93
N PHE A 558 -3.43 32.26 -35.49
CA PHE A 558 -4.31 31.36 -34.74
C PHE A 558 -3.95 31.48 -33.25
N CYS A 559 -4.80 32.19 -32.52
CA CYS A 559 -4.58 32.55 -31.13
C CYS A 559 -5.45 31.67 -30.23
N CYS A 560 -4.89 31.10 -29.16
CA CYS A 560 -5.65 30.34 -28.17
C CYS A 560 -5.30 30.73 -26.75
N SER A 561 -6.16 30.32 -25.80
CA SER A 561 -5.83 30.37 -24.39
C SER A 561 -4.74 29.35 -24.04
N ALA A 562 -3.76 29.80 -23.26
CA ALA A 562 -2.71 28.97 -22.68
C ALA A 562 -2.82 28.85 -21.15
N THR A 563 -3.88 29.41 -20.54
CA THR A 563 -4.03 29.46 -19.08
C THR A 563 -4.32 28.09 -18.46
N ASN A 564 -5.10 27.25 -19.16
CA ASN A 564 -5.40 25.89 -18.71
C ASN A 564 -4.47 24.88 -19.39
N THR A 565 -3.56 24.28 -18.63
CA THR A 565 -2.62 23.27 -19.11
C THR A 565 -3.28 21.94 -19.48
N ASN A 566 -4.45 21.65 -18.91
CA ASN A 566 -5.30 20.49 -19.21
C ASN A 566 -6.37 20.80 -20.28
N LEU A 567 -6.35 21.97 -20.94
CA LEU A 567 -7.24 22.25 -22.07
C LEU A 567 -6.52 23.14 -23.10
N ARG A 568 -5.54 22.58 -23.80
CA ARG A 568 -4.77 23.29 -24.84
C ARG A 568 -4.22 22.39 -25.94
N PHE A 569 -3.96 22.99 -27.10
CA PHE A 569 -3.06 22.39 -28.09
C PHE A 569 -1.61 22.39 -27.59
N THR A 570 -0.82 21.42 -28.02
CA THR A 570 0.59 21.28 -27.63
C THR A 570 1.43 20.79 -28.82
N ASP A 571 2.75 21.00 -28.78
CA ASP A 571 3.71 20.44 -29.74
C ASP A 571 3.27 20.65 -31.21
N CYS A 572 2.96 21.88 -31.62
CA CYS A 572 2.48 22.14 -32.99
C CYS A 572 3.63 22.14 -34.02
N GLN A 573 3.47 21.44 -35.14
CA GLN A 573 4.50 21.29 -36.18
C GLN A 573 3.92 21.41 -37.60
N TRP A 574 4.73 21.84 -38.56
CA TRP A 574 4.33 21.95 -39.97
C TRP A 574 4.70 20.67 -40.74
N TYR A 575 3.76 20.17 -41.53
CA TYR A 575 3.91 18.98 -42.37
C TYR A 575 3.54 19.31 -43.81
N LYS A 576 4.35 18.86 -44.77
CA LYS A 576 4.14 19.09 -46.21
C LYS A 576 3.91 17.79 -47.01
N ASP A 577 4.03 16.64 -46.38
CA ASP A 577 4.22 15.34 -47.05
C ASP A 577 3.51 14.18 -46.32
N VAL A 578 2.29 14.42 -45.82
CA VAL A 578 1.50 13.40 -45.10
C VAL A 578 0.17 13.16 -45.81
N GLY A 579 -0.20 11.88 -45.97
CA GLY A 579 -1.38 11.44 -46.69
C GLY A 579 -1.10 11.06 -48.16
N PRO A 580 -2.14 10.75 -48.94
CA PRO A 580 -2.01 10.43 -50.36
C PRO A 580 -1.83 11.69 -51.23
N ALA A 581 -1.15 11.51 -52.38
CA ALA A 581 -1.01 12.54 -53.41
C ALA A 581 -2.09 12.37 -54.50
N PRO A 582 -2.42 13.44 -55.25
CA PRO A 582 -3.21 13.35 -56.47
C PRO A 582 -2.51 12.55 -57.57
N ASP A 583 -3.27 11.92 -58.47
CA ASP A 583 -2.75 11.18 -59.63
C ASP A 583 -3.20 11.83 -60.97
N PRO A 584 -2.29 12.33 -61.82
CA PRO A 584 -0.83 12.36 -61.68
C PRO A 584 -0.33 13.40 -60.67
N ASN A 585 0.71 13.07 -59.90
CA ASN A 585 1.27 13.94 -58.85
C ASN A 585 2.01 15.16 -59.44
N PRO A 586 1.50 16.39 -59.29
CA PRO A 586 2.13 17.58 -59.83
C PRO A 586 3.49 17.87 -59.16
N LYS A 587 4.49 18.27 -59.94
CA LYS A 587 5.80 18.66 -59.41
C LYS A 587 5.68 19.88 -58.49
N GLY A 588 6.04 19.71 -57.21
CA GLY A 588 5.94 20.77 -56.18
C GLY A 588 4.63 20.76 -55.39
N PHE A 589 3.82 19.69 -55.51
CA PHE A 589 2.62 19.49 -54.72
C PHE A 589 2.94 19.10 -53.27
N CYS A 590 2.30 19.77 -52.31
CA CYS A 590 2.36 19.41 -50.89
C CYS A 590 1.09 18.67 -50.47
N ARG A 591 1.27 17.61 -49.69
CA ARG A 591 0.19 16.80 -49.14
C ARG A 591 -0.22 17.35 -47.78
N SER A 592 -1.48 17.79 -47.71
CA SER A 592 -2.09 18.57 -46.63
C SER A 592 -2.60 17.75 -45.43
N GLY A 593 -2.01 16.57 -45.17
CA GLY A 593 -2.37 15.68 -44.07
C GLY A 593 -1.62 15.95 -42.76
N CYS A 594 -2.05 15.27 -41.70
CA CYS A 594 -1.41 15.25 -40.39
C CYS A 594 -1.14 13.80 -39.94
N PRO A 595 -0.08 13.55 -39.15
CA PRO A 595 0.10 12.27 -38.49
C PRO A 595 -1.10 11.88 -37.61
N SER A 596 -1.27 10.58 -37.38
CA SER A 596 -2.46 10.03 -36.71
C SER A 596 -2.60 10.41 -35.24
N ASP A 597 -1.56 10.92 -34.58
CA ASP A 597 -1.59 11.40 -33.19
C ASP A 597 -1.86 12.91 -33.08
N ARG A 598 -2.10 13.61 -34.20
CA ARG A 598 -2.21 15.07 -34.27
C ARG A 598 -3.48 15.52 -34.96
N VAL A 599 -3.83 16.78 -34.71
CA VAL A 599 -5.00 17.48 -35.26
C VAL A 599 -4.53 18.65 -36.13
N ARG A 600 -5.08 18.76 -37.34
CA ARG A 600 -4.83 19.89 -38.24
C ARG A 600 -5.51 21.14 -37.69
N VAL A 601 -4.73 22.16 -37.37
CA VAL A 601 -5.23 23.46 -36.89
C VAL A 601 -5.10 24.58 -37.93
N ALA A 602 -4.19 24.44 -38.90
CA ALA A 602 -4.03 25.40 -39.99
C ALA A 602 -3.63 24.69 -41.28
N LEU A 603 -3.89 25.36 -42.41
CA LEU A 603 -3.53 24.92 -43.75
C LEU A 603 -2.98 26.10 -44.54
N ASP A 604 -1.74 25.98 -45.03
CA ASP A 604 -1.06 27.01 -45.82
C ASP A 604 -0.91 26.56 -47.27
N THR A 605 -1.72 27.16 -48.15
CA THR A 605 -1.73 26.95 -49.60
C THR A 605 -0.89 27.99 -50.34
N GLN A 606 -0.37 29.01 -49.65
CA GLN A 606 0.46 30.08 -50.22
C GLN A 606 1.95 29.89 -49.91
N ALA A 607 2.30 28.93 -49.04
CA ALA A 607 3.68 28.56 -48.76
C ALA A 607 4.46 28.32 -50.06
N ALA A 608 5.58 29.03 -50.25
CA ALA A 608 6.34 29.04 -51.50
C ALA A 608 6.68 27.62 -52.02
N VAL A 609 6.97 26.70 -51.10
CA VAL A 609 7.29 25.29 -51.39
C VAL A 609 6.11 24.46 -51.90
N CYS A 610 4.87 24.93 -51.74
CA CYS A 610 3.62 24.24 -52.06
C CYS A 610 2.77 24.92 -53.16
N THR A 611 3.24 26.07 -53.69
CA THR A 611 2.46 26.91 -54.62
C THR A 611 2.15 26.28 -55.99
N LYS A 612 2.81 25.17 -56.35
CA LYS A 612 2.63 24.50 -57.66
C LYS A 612 1.69 23.31 -57.52
N GLY A 613 0.55 23.35 -58.21
CA GLY A 613 -0.37 22.20 -58.32
C GLY A 613 -1.53 22.14 -57.32
N GLY A 614 -1.78 23.20 -56.55
CA GLY A 614 -2.98 23.28 -55.67
C GLY A 614 -2.90 22.47 -54.37
N GLY A 615 -1.68 22.16 -53.92
CA GLY A 615 -1.42 21.52 -52.63
C GLY A 615 -1.25 22.53 -51.49
N GLY A 616 -1.04 22.04 -50.27
CA GLY A 616 -0.80 22.89 -49.10
C GLY A 616 -0.09 22.14 -47.97
N MET A 617 0.62 22.88 -47.11
CA MET A 617 1.19 22.31 -45.89
C MET A 617 0.21 22.47 -44.72
N ALA A 618 0.17 21.49 -43.83
CA ALA A 618 -0.70 21.47 -42.67
C ALA A 618 0.08 21.76 -41.39
N ARG A 619 -0.48 22.59 -40.50
CA ARG A 619 0.00 22.74 -39.12
C ARG A 619 -0.76 21.74 -38.26
N CYS A 620 -0.04 20.82 -37.63
CA CYS A 620 -0.58 19.72 -36.87
C CYS A 620 -0.14 19.79 -35.40
N CYS A 621 -1.09 19.76 -34.47
CA CYS A 621 -0.84 19.87 -33.03
C CYS A 621 -1.27 18.60 -32.30
N LYS A 622 -0.59 18.29 -31.19
CA LYS A 622 -1.08 17.36 -30.17
C LYS A 622 -2.12 18.05 -29.30
N THR A 623 -2.88 17.28 -28.53
CA THR A 623 -3.99 17.77 -27.70
C THR A 623 -3.76 17.40 -26.24
N SER A 624 -3.87 18.37 -25.34
CA SER A 624 -3.88 18.17 -23.89
C SER A 624 -5.28 18.49 -23.38
N PHE A 625 -6.12 17.46 -23.28
CA PHE A 625 -7.44 17.54 -22.65
C PHE A 625 -7.77 16.21 -21.99
N ASN A 626 -7.83 16.18 -20.67
CA ASN A 626 -8.11 14.96 -19.91
C ASN A 626 -9.26 15.17 -18.93
N ASP A 627 -10.05 14.12 -18.73
CA ASP A 627 -10.84 14.02 -17.50
C ASP A 627 -9.90 13.69 -16.37
N GLU A 628 -10.08 14.39 -15.26
CA GLU A 628 -9.34 14.15 -14.03
C GLU A 628 -10.30 13.60 -13.00
N PHE A 629 -9.91 12.53 -12.32
CA PHE A 629 -10.65 11.98 -11.20
C PHE A 629 -9.67 11.49 -10.15
N GLU A 630 -10.09 11.61 -8.91
CA GLU A 630 -9.33 11.24 -7.75
C GLU A 630 -9.58 9.75 -7.45
N VAL A 631 -8.50 8.98 -7.33
CA VAL A 631 -8.53 7.58 -6.93
C VAL A 631 -7.94 7.49 -5.54
N GLU A 632 -8.75 7.05 -4.58
CA GLU A 632 -8.32 6.79 -3.21
C GLU A 632 -7.21 5.73 -3.18
N ASN A 633 -6.21 5.93 -2.32
CA ASN A 633 -5.09 5.01 -2.18
C ASN A 633 -5.59 3.62 -1.74
N PRO A 634 -5.21 2.53 -2.43
CA PRO A 634 -5.64 1.17 -2.09
C PRO A 634 -5.34 0.73 -0.64
N LYS A 635 -4.36 1.37 0.03
CA LYS A 635 -4.08 1.13 1.45
C LYS A 635 -5.27 1.49 2.34
N LEU A 636 -6.06 2.51 1.98
CA LEU A 636 -7.26 2.93 2.73
C LEU A 636 -8.33 1.83 2.76
N ASP A 637 -8.53 1.11 1.67
CA ASP A 637 -9.46 -0.04 1.65
C ASP A 637 -8.94 -1.25 2.43
N ALA A 638 -7.63 -1.48 2.41
CA ALA A 638 -7.02 -2.50 3.27
C ALA A 638 -7.19 -2.14 4.76
N TYR A 639 -7.09 -0.87 5.13
CA TYR A 639 -7.39 -0.40 6.48
C TYR A 639 -8.86 -0.60 6.86
N ARG A 640 -9.81 -0.26 5.97
CA ARG A 640 -11.25 -0.53 6.19
C ARG A 640 -11.53 -2.02 6.37
N SER A 641 -10.90 -2.87 5.56
CA SER A 641 -11.04 -4.33 5.64
C SER A 641 -10.51 -4.88 6.96
N ALA A 642 -9.32 -4.45 7.36
CA ALA A 642 -8.71 -4.86 8.62
C ALA A 642 -9.52 -4.40 9.84
N MET A 643 -10.09 -3.19 9.80
CA MET A 643 -11.00 -2.70 10.84
C MET A 643 -12.30 -3.50 10.90
N LYS A 644 -12.86 -3.85 9.74
CA LYS A 644 -14.07 -4.67 9.68
C LYS A 644 -13.83 -6.06 10.28
N GLU A 645 -12.74 -6.72 9.90
CA GLU A 645 -12.37 -8.04 10.43
C GLU A 645 -12.21 -8.01 11.95
N TRP A 646 -11.54 -6.99 12.48
CA TRP A 646 -11.35 -6.85 13.92
C TRP A 646 -12.66 -6.50 14.66
N ILE A 647 -13.52 -5.63 14.12
CA ILE A 647 -14.82 -5.32 14.74
C ILE A 647 -15.75 -6.54 14.78
N ASP A 648 -15.80 -7.32 13.69
CA ASP A 648 -16.67 -8.50 13.62
C ASP A 648 -16.20 -9.61 14.60
N ASN A 649 -14.93 -9.64 15.00
CA ASN A 649 -14.36 -10.56 16.00
C ASN A 649 -13.18 -9.92 16.77
N PRO A 650 -13.44 -9.11 17.82
CA PRO A 650 -12.43 -8.33 18.53
C PRO A 650 -11.54 -9.25 19.36
N THR A 651 -10.54 -9.81 18.70
CA THR A 651 -9.57 -10.74 19.26
C THR A 651 -8.17 -10.15 19.13
N CYS A 652 -7.31 -10.53 20.06
CA CYS A 652 -5.91 -10.12 20.04
C CYS A 652 -5.21 -10.75 18.82
N PRO A 653 -4.53 -9.99 17.95
CA PRO A 653 -3.80 -10.55 16.82
C PRO A 653 -2.78 -11.60 17.30
N ASN A 654 -2.79 -12.80 16.71
CA ASN A 654 -1.85 -13.86 17.05
C ASN A 654 -0.45 -13.51 16.50
N PRO A 655 0.62 -13.44 17.30
CA PRO A 655 1.96 -13.02 16.86
C PRO A 655 2.57 -13.89 15.74
N ALA A 656 2.06 -15.10 15.51
CA ALA A 656 2.65 -16.08 14.59
C ALA A 656 2.75 -15.67 13.09
N SER A 657 2.01 -14.67 12.60
CA SER A 657 2.08 -14.26 11.18
C SER A 657 3.21 -13.26 10.88
N VAL A 658 3.73 -12.56 11.88
CA VAL A 658 4.92 -11.70 11.73
C VAL A 658 6.20 -12.56 11.83
N PHE A 659 6.17 -13.63 12.63
CA PHE A 659 7.32 -14.51 12.87
C PHE A 659 7.52 -15.62 11.82
N THR A 660 6.61 -15.82 10.86
CA THR A 660 6.75 -16.89 9.84
C THR A 660 7.46 -16.45 8.54
N ARG A 661 7.88 -15.19 8.39
CA ARG A 661 8.59 -14.71 7.17
C ARG A 661 10.06 -14.36 7.33
N ARG A 662 10.60 -14.30 8.56
CA ARG A 662 12.04 -14.05 8.78
C ARG A 662 12.90 -15.31 8.63
N GLU A 663 12.30 -16.50 8.51
CA GLU A 663 13.02 -17.76 8.38
C GLU A 663 13.48 -18.10 6.93
N TYR A 664 13.17 -17.25 5.92
CA TYR A 664 13.47 -17.53 4.51
C TYR A 664 14.20 -16.41 3.73
N LEU A 665 14.76 -15.40 4.42
CA LEU A 665 15.57 -14.34 3.80
C LEU A 665 17.04 -14.39 4.24
N SER A 666 17.56 -15.60 4.49
CA SER A 666 18.99 -15.86 4.72
C SER A 666 19.76 -16.18 3.43
N GLY A 667 19.36 -15.59 2.30
CA GLY A 667 20.07 -15.80 1.04
C GLY A 667 19.69 -14.77 -0.01
N ASP A 668 20.68 -13.95 -0.38
CA ASP A 668 20.73 -13.17 -1.62
C ASP A 668 19.71 -12.02 -1.76
N VAL A 669 20.15 -10.81 -1.38
CA VAL A 669 20.05 -9.51 -2.09
C VAL A 669 20.19 -8.38 -1.05
N VAL A 670 21.41 -8.22 -0.53
CA VAL A 670 21.90 -6.90 -0.05
C VAL A 670 23.10 -6.56 -0.93
N ALA A 671 22.81 -6.35 -2.21
CA ALA A 671 23.74 -5.73 -3.14
C ALA A 671 22.91 -4.73 -3.96
N ASN A 672 23.21 -3.45 -3.74
CA ASN A 672 22.68 -2.25 -4.41
C ASN A 672 21.34 -1.68 -3.92
N ALA A 673 21.43 -0.91 -2.84
CA ALA A 673 20.78 0.40 -2.79
C ALA A 673 21.70 1.41 -2.07
N SER A 674 22.57 2.05 -2.84
CA SER A 674 23.15 3.34 -2.47
C SER A 674 22.70 4.38 -3.50
N LEU A 675 22.45 5.59 -2.98
CA LEU A 675 22.26 6.90 -3.63
C LEU A 675 20.83 7.21 -4.10
N ALA A 676 20.26 8.38 -3.84
CA ALA A 676 20.67 9.55 -3.05
C ALA A 676 19.49 10.52 -3.00
N THR A 677 19.47 11.40 -2.00
CA THR A 677 18.81 12.72 -2.02
C THR A 677 17.32 12.77 -2.44
N GLU A 678 16.42 12.52 -1.49
CA GLU A 678 15.08 13.13 -1.41
C GLU A 678 14.50 12.91 0.01
N THR A 679 13.65 13.82 0.45
CA THR A 679 12.97 13.88 1.75
C THR A 679 12.15 12.63 2.08
N GLY A 680 12.34 12.03 3.26
CA GLY A 680 11.49 10.96 3.80
C GLY A 680 12.16 10.23 4.97
N LEU A 681 11.67 10.44 6.20
CA LEU A 681 12.03 9.61 7.36
C LEU A 681 11.39 8.22 7.16
N ALA A 682 12.12 7.34 6.48
CA ALA A 682 11.92 5.90 6.31
C ALA A 682 10.51 5.35 6.68
N LEU A 683 9.50 5.61 5.85
CA LEU A 683 8.44 4.62 5.68
C LEU A 683 9.06 3.42 4.98
N ARG A 684 9.28 2.33 5.70
CA ARG A 684 9.30 1.01 5.05
C ARG A 684 8.00 0.90 4.26
N GLU A 685 8.09 0.52 2.99
CA GLU A 685 6.96 0.31 2.09
C GLU A 685 5.94 -0.65 2.75
N ILE A 686 4.89 -0.10 3.39
CA ILE A 686 3.83 -0.90 4.03
C ILE A 686 3.04 -1.54 2.89
N LYS A 687 3.33 -2.81 2.61
CA LYS A 687 2.60 -3.56 1.58
C LYS A 687 1.16 -3.72 2.03
N ILE A 688 0.24 -3.57 1.06
CA ILE A 688 -1.20 -3.69 1.25
C ILE A 688 -1.61 -4.98 2.01
N HIS A 689 -0.82 -6.05 1.88
CA HIS A 689 -1.11 -7.35 2.50
C HIS A 689 -0.73 -7.44 3.98
N ASP A 690 0.11 -6.53 4.48
CA ASP A 690 0.57 -6.53 5.86
C ASP A 690 -0.30 -5.64 6.76
N ILE A 691 -1.23 -4.86 6.17
CA ILE A 691 -2.14 -3.94 6.87
C ILE A 691 -3.08 -4.69 7.84
N THR A 692 -3.07 -4.26 9.10
CA THR A 692 -3.94 -4.75 10.18
C THR A 692 -4.59 -3.58 10.93
N ALA A 693 -5.63 -3.84 11.73
CA ALA A 693 -6.21 -2.85 12.65
C ALA A 693 -5.16 -2.34 13.66
N GLN A 694 -4.21 -3.20 14.04
CA GLN A 694 -3.05 -2.84 14.87
C GLN A 694 -2.16 -1.83 14.16
N LEU A 695 -1.78 -2.08 12.91
CA LEU A 695 -0.97 -1.12 12.15
C LEU A 695 -1.68 0.19 11.88
N LEU A 696 -3.00 0.16 11.63
CA LEU A 696 -3.80 1.38 11.46
C LEU A 696 -3.73 2.26 12.70
N LEU A 697 -4.03 1.69 13.87
CA LEU A 697 -4.01 2.47 15.11
C LEU A 697 -2.59 2.90 15.48
N ILE A 698 -1.57 2.05 15.26
CA ILE A 698 -0.17 2.45 15.45
C ILE A 698 0.17 3.66 14.57
N ALA A 699 -0.19 3.64 13.29
CA ALA A 699 0.08 4.76 12.37
C ALA A 699 -0.60 6.05 12.84
N ILE A 700 -1.86 5.98 13.28
CA ILE A 700 -2.62 7.12 13.81
C ILE A 700 -1.97 7.66 15.10
N LEU A 701 -1.66 6.78 16.06
CA LEU A 701 -1.13 7.21 17.36
C LEU A 701 0.34 7.67 17.28
N SER A 702 1.11 7.10 16.36
CA SER A 702 2.52 7.47 16.12
C SER A 702 2.66 8.59 15.09
N ARG A 703 1.57 9.02 14.45
CA ARG A 703 1.55 9.98 13.33
C ARG A 703 2.55 9.62 12.21
N VAL A 704 2.55 8.35 11.82
CA VAL A 704 3.43 7.81 10.77
C VAL A 704 2.69 7.77 9.44
N GLY A 705 3.12 8.61 8.49
CA GLY A 705 2.51 8.82 7.16
C GLY A 705 2.27 10.31 6.87
N SER A 706 1.97 10.63 5.62
CA SER A 706 1.56 12.00 5.25
C SER A 706 0.34 12.47 6.05
N ASP A 707 0.25 13.78 6.31
CA ASP A 707 -0.89 14.36 7.04
C ASP A 707 -2.23 14.03 6.36
N ASP A 708 -2.26 13.98 5.02
CA ASP A 708 -3.44 13.62 4.23
C ASP A 708 -3.83 12.13 4.43
N MET A 709 -2.86 11.21 4.47
CA MET A 709 -3.11 9.79 4.74
C MET A 709 -3.55 9.56 6.19
N LEU A 710 -2.92 10.22 7.16
CA LEU A 710 -3.27 10.12 8.57
C LEU A 710 -4.69 10.60 8.86
N GLU A 711 -5.15 11.61 8.13
CA GLU A 711 -6.52 12.10 8.26
C GLU A 711 -7.54 11.07 7.75
N GLU A 712 -7.33 10.48 6.58
CA GLU A 712 -8.21 9.43 6.04
C GLU A 712 -8.17 8.14 6.87
N MET A 713 -6.97 7.68 7.28
CA MET A 713 -6.80 6.58 8.24
C MET A 713 -7.59 6.82 9.52
N GLY A 714 -7.53 8.05 10.03
CA GLY A 714 -8.24 8.44 11.24
C GLY A 714 -9.76 8.44 11.08
N LYS A 715 -10.28 8.92 9.94
CA LYS A 715 -11.72 8.80 9.60
C LYS A 715 -12.15 7.35 9.52
N ILE A 716 -11.34 6.47 8.94
CA ILE A 716 -11.59 5.03 8.92
C ILE A 716 -11.69 4.50 10.34
N TRP A 717 -10.70 4.72 11.19
CA TRP A 717 -10.73 4.31 12.59
C TRP A 717 -12.01 4.76 13.30
N ASP A 718 -12.28 6.07 13.29
CA ASP A 718 -13.44 6.65 13.97
C ASP A 718 -14.77 6.08 13.46
N SER A 719 -14.93 5.87 12.15
CA SER A 719 -16.19 5.37 11.57
C SER A 719 -16.60 3.97 12.06
N TYR A 720 -15.64 3.09 12.34
CA TYR A 720 -15.88 1.76 12.87
C TYR A 720 -16.00 1.76 14.40
N ILE A 721 -15.27 2.65 15.06
CA ILE A 721 -15.17 2.73 16.50
C ILE A 721 -16.35 3.47 17.12
N ASP A 722 -16.87 4.53 16.51
CA ASP A 722 -17.91 5.40 17.09
C ASP A 722 -19.18 4.62 17.50
N ASN A 723 -19.63 3.69 16.67
CA ASN A 723 -20.83 2.90 16.93
C ASN A 723 -20.63 1.75 17.94
N ASN A 724 -19.38 1.32 18.20
CA ASN A 724 -19.07 0.13 19.01
C ASN A 724 -18.36 0.49 20.33
N PHE A 725 -17.42 1.45 20.27
CA PHE A 725 -16.55 1.92 21.35
C PHE A 725 -16.35 3.45 21.25
N PRO A 726 -17.39 4.27 21.48
CA PRO A 726 -17.38 5.72 21.17
C PRO A 726 -16.28 6.51 21.87
N TYR A 727 -15.80 6.05 23.03
CA TYR A 727 -14.71 6.69 23.78
C TYR A 727 -13.33 6.28 23.31
N LEU A 728 -13.20 5.42 22.30
CA LEU A 728 -11.95 5.09 21.63
C LEU A 728 -11.76 5.81 20.29
N THR A 729 -12.60 6.80 19.97
CA THR A 729 -12.36 7.67 18.81
C THR A 729 -11.10 8.52 19.02
N ARG A 730 -10.50 9.02 17.92
CA ARG A 730 -9.25 9.79 17.92
C ARG A 730 -9.25 10.93 18.93
N SER A 731 -10.35 11.65 19.03
CA SER A 731 -10.51 12.79 19.95
C SER A 731 -10.31 12.39 21.41
N TYR A 732 -10.93 11.29 21.83
CA TYR A 732 -10.86 10.79 23.19
C TYR A 732 -9.57 10.03 23.48
N LEU A 733 -9.05 9.27 22.51
CA LEU A 733 -7.72 8.63 22.62
C LEU A 733 -6.61 9.67 22.78
N LYS A 734 -6.62 10.74 21.98
CA LYS A 734 -5.67 11.85 22.13
C LYS A 734 -5.70 12.45 23.53
N SER A 735 -6.89 12.66 24.06
CA SER A 735 -7.08 13.21 25.40
C SER A 735 -6.65 12.23 26.50
N PHE A 736 -6.91 10.93 26.34
CA PHE A 736 -6.49 9.86 27.24
C PHE A 736 -4.96 9.67 27.29
N MET A 737 -4.30 9.72 26.13
CA MET A 737 -2.84 9.62 26.05
C MET A 737 -2.14 10.81 26.72
N GLY A 738 -2.73 12.00 26.67
CA GLY A 738 -2.17 13.20 27.30
C GLY A 738 -2.16 13.20 28.84
N ILE A 739 -2.85 12.26 29.48
CA ILE A 739 -3.07 12.26 30.95
C ILE A 739 -2.83 10.91 31.62
N THR A 740 -2.54 9.84 30.86
CA THR A 740 -2.31 8.51 31.43
C THR A 740 -0.82 8.12 31.40
N PRO A 741 -0.21 7.82 32.57
CA PRO A 741 1.19 7.37 32.65
C PRO A 741 1.47 6.06 31.91
N GLN A 742 0.43 5.28 31.61
CA GLN A 742 0.54 4.00 30.89
C GLN A 742 0.98 4.19 29.43
N TRP A 743 0.47 5.24 28.75
CA TRP A 743 0.91 5.55 27.37
C TRP A 743 2.41 5.88 27.33
N GLN A 744 2.90 6.59 28.33
CA GLN A 744 4.31 6.98 28.48
C GLN A 744 5.25 5.79 28.78
N THR A 745 4.71 4.63 29.16
CA THR A 745 5.48 3.41 29.50
C THR A 745 5.34 2.30 28.45
N ASP A 746 4.18 2.21 27.79
CA ASP A 746 3.86 1.15 26.83
C ASP A 746 4.21 1.55 25.37
N GLY A 747 4.20 2.84 25.03
CA GLY A 747 4.38 3.30 23.66
C GLY A 747 3.21 2.94 22.72
N PRO A 748 3.27 3.36 21.43
CA PRO A 748 2.17 3.21 20.49
C PRO A 748 1.81 1.77 20.19
N GLU A 749 2.79 0.90 19.92
CA GLU A 749 2.53 -0.50 19.58
C GLU A 749 1.85 -1.27 20.71
N PHE A 750 2.40 -1.18 21.92
CA PHE A 750 1.88 -1.95 23.06
C PHE A 750 0.57 -1.37 23.59
N THR A 751 0.39 -0.05 23.54
CA THR A 751 -0.90 0.58 23.86
C THR A 751 -1.95 0.20 22.83
N THR A 752 -1.63 0.26 21.54
CA THR A 752 -2.53 -0.22 20.49
C THR A 752 -2.91 -1.67 20.72
N ARG A 753 -1.95 -2.55 21.01
CA ARG A 753 -2.22 -3.95 21.36
C ARG A 753 -3.15 -4.07 22.57
N ARG A 754 -2.88 -3.34 23.66
CA ARG A 754 -3.73 -3.38 24.86
C ARG A 754 -5.16 -2.88 24.60
N ILE A 755 -5.32 -1.83 23.80
CA ILE A 755 -6.61 -1.31 23.36
C ILE A 755 -7.34 -2.36 22.52
N LEU A 756 -6.69 -2.94 21.50
CA LEU A 756 -7.30 -3.91 20.60
C LEU A 756 -7.61 -5.26 21.26
N CYS A 757 -6.81 -5.68 22.24
CA CYS A 757 -7.01 -6.93 22.98
C CYS A 757 -8.02 -6.78 24.13
N ASN A 758 -8.32 -5.56 24.59
CA ASN A 758 -9.30 -5.29 25.65
C ASN A 758 -10.16 -4.03 25.38
N PRO A 759 -10.87 -3.96 24.24
CA PRO A 759 -11.50 -2.71 23.78
C PRO A 759 -12.60 -2.23 24.73
N TYR A 760 -13.38 -3.13 25.33
CA TYR A 760 -14.40 -2.77 26.32
C TYR A 760 -13.81 -2.12 27.58
N SER A 761 -12.70 -2.66 28.09
CA SER A 761 -12.03 -2.12 29.28
C SER A 761 -11.45 -0.74 29.00
N TYR A 762 -10.79 -0.58 27.86
CA TYR A 762 -10.22 0.72 27.47
C TYR A 762 -11.29 1.74 27.14
N ASN A 763 -12.37 1.36 26.45
CA ASN A 763 -13.51 2.25 26.20
C ASN A 763 -14.10 2.78 27.52
N ALA A 764 -14.28 1.91 28.52
CA ALA A 764 -14.76 2.32 29.84
C ALA A 764 -13.74 3.20 30.61
N ARG A 765 -12.44 2.91 30.50
CA ARG A 765 -11.37 3.73 31.11
C ARG A 765 -11.30 5.12 30.51
N VAL A 766 -11.36 5.23 29.18
CA VAL A 766 -11.37 6.52 28.50
C VAL A 766 -12.65 7.28 28.84
N ALA A 767 -13.81 6.61 28.84
CA ALA A 767 -15.08 7.20 29.27
C ALA A 767 -15.04 7.77 30.70
N ALA A 768 -14.48 7.01 31.65
CA ALA A 768 -14.36 7.43 33.05
C ALA A 768 -13.48 8.66 33.23
N ILE A 769 -12.43 8.79 32.42
CA ILE A 769 -11.52 9.93 32.42
C ILE A 769 -12.15 11.15 31.72
N GLN A 770 -12.96 10.96 30.68
CA GLN A 770 -13.68 12.03 29.98
C GLN A 770 -14.93 12.50 30.75
N GLY A 771 -15.51 11.63 31.57
CA GLY A 771 -16.67 11.90 32.42
C GLY A 771 -16.42 12.90 33.56
N THR A 772 -15.19 13.41 33.73
CA THR A 772 -14.88 14.45 34.71
C THR A 772 -15.52 15.81 34.40
N ASN A 773 -16.16 15.98 33.23
CA ASN A 773 -16.89 17.20 32.87
C ASN A 773 -18.43 17.05 32.76
N GLY A 774 -19.05 15.94 33.18
CA GLY A 774 -20.51 15.89 33.25
C GLY A 774 -21.18 14.51 33.38
N GLY A 775 -21.20 13.96 34.58
CA GLY A 775 -22.29 13.09 35.06
C GLY A 775 -22.33 11.64 34.57
N GLY A 776 -21.55 10.74 35.18
CA GLY A 776 -21.77 9.29 35.10
C GLY A 776 -20.82 8.52 36.02
N LYS A 777 -21.35 7.78 36.99
CA LYS A 777 -20.60 6.96 37.96
C LYS A 777 -19.96 5.75 37.27
N ALA A 778 -18.71 5.83 36.82
CA ALA A 778 -17.91 4.66 36.49
C ALA A 778 -16.82 4.49 37.58
N THR A 779 -17.05 3.56 38.51
CA THR A 779 -16.04 3.10 39.46
C THR A 779 -14.87 2.47 38.71
N TRP A 780 -13.64 2.82 39.07
CA TRP A 780 -12.41 2.23 38.55
C TRP A 780 -12.51 0.70 38.55
N ILE A 781 -12.65 0.08 37.38
CA ILE A 781 -12.67 -1.37 37.26
C ILE A 781 -11.21 -1.84 37.23
N ASN A 782 -10.74 -2.38 38.36
CA ASN A 782 -9.44 -3.03 38.45
C ASN A 782 -9.52 -4.46 37.87
N CYS A 783 -9.61 -4.58 36.55
CA CYS A 783 -9.50 -5.86 35.85
C CYS A 783 -8.02 -6.26 35.70
N THR A 784 -7.33 -6.61 36.79
CA THR A 784 -6.04 -7.30 36.65
C THR A 784 -6.22 -8.80 36.42
N TYR A 785 -7.35 -9.42 36.76
CA TYR A 785 -7.57 -10.85 36.53
C TYR A 785 -9.04 -11.22 36.24
N SER A 786 -9.28 -11.82 35.06
CA SER A 786 -10.46 -12.59 34.60
C SER A 786 -11.82 -11.89 34.33
N VAL A 787 -12.48 -12.42 33.29
CA VAL A 787 -13.72 -12.05 32.58
C VAL A 787 -14.87 -11.54 33.47
N CYS A 788 -15.37 -10.33 33.18
CA CYS A 788 -16.71 -9.89 33.62
C CYS A 788 -17.67 -10.02 32.43
N ASP A 789 -18.96 -10.24 32.71
CA ASP A 789 -19.96 -10.42 31.66
C ASP A 789 -20.37 -9.10 31.00
N GLU A 790 -21.23 -9.21 29.98
CA GLU A 790 -21.72 -8.11 29.13
C GLU A 790 -22.45 -6.99 29.88
N ASN A 791 -22.77 -7.17 31.17
CA ASN A 791 -23.39 -6.16 32.02
C ASN A 791 -22.46 -5.60 33.11
N GLY A 792 -21.18 -6.00 33.12
CA GLY A 792 -20.17 -5.46 34.03
C GLY A 792 -20.34 -5.88 35.49
N VAL A 793 -21.05 -6.97 35.75
CA VAL A 793 -21.14 -7.58 37.10
C VAL A 793 -20.03 -8.62 37.23
N CYS A 794 -19.16 -8.43 38.22
CA CYS A 794 -18.14 -9.41 38.59
C CYS A 794 -18.62 -10.03 39.92
N GLU A 795 -18.85 -11.35 39.97
CA GLU A 795 -19.48 -12.03 41.13
C GLU A 795 -18.68 -11.84 42.44
N ASP A 796 -19.35 -11.28 43.46
CA ASP A 796 -18.95 -11.33 44.86
C ASP A 796 -19.18 -12.77 45.40
N ALA A 797 -18.12 -13.53 45.60
CA ALA A 797 -18.17 -14.71 46.46
C ALA A 797 -17.84 -14.31 47.90
N GLN A 798 -18.88 -14.14 48.71
CA GLN A 798 -18.81 -13.99 50.16
C GLN A 798 -18.22 -15.25 50.81
N ASP A 799 -17.14 -15.09 51.61
CA ASP A 799 -16.98 -15.54 53.01
C ASP A 799 -15.48 -15.74 53.40
N GLY A 800 -15.12 -15.38 54.64
CA GLY A 800 -13.93 -15.88 55.34
C GLY A 800 -12.88 -14.85 55.77
N VAL A 801 -12.45 -13.93 54.90
CA VAL A 801 -11.20 -13.16 55.15
C VAL A 801 -11.42 -11.83 55.89
N THR A 802 -12.65 -11.32 55.89
CA THR A 802 -13.01 -10.02 56.53
C THR A 802 -13.01 -10.08 58.06
N ARG A 803 -12.78 -11.24 58.69
CA ARG A 803 -12.70 -11.37 60.16
C ARG A 803 -11.32 -11.16 60.78
N ARG A 804 -10.24 -11.00 60.01
CA ARG A 804 -8.89 -10.73 60.58
C ARG A 804 -8.44 -9.26 60.57
N ARG A 805 -9.19 -8.36 59.92
CA ARG A 805 -8.79 -6.94 59.78
C ARG A 805 -9.25 -6.01 60.91
N ARG A 806 -9.82 -6.56 62.00
CA ARG A 806 -10.26 -5.82 63.21
C ARG A 806 -9.69 -6.39 64.50
N ALA A 807 -8.47 -6.90 64.43
CA ALA A 807 -7.66 -7.09 65.62
C ALA A 807 -6.33 -6.35 65.38
N LEU A 808 -6.11 -5.29 66.15
CA LEU A 808 -4.80 -4.76 66.54
C LEU A 808 -4.18 -3.67 65.64
N LEU A 809 -4.67 -2.44 65.81
CA LEU A 809 -3.82 -1.26 66.03
C LEU A 809 -4.23 -0.73 67.41
N PRO A 810 -3.33 -0.40 68.38
CA PRO A 810 -2.53 0.83 68.26
C PRO A 810 -1.18 0.94 69.05
N SER A 811 -0.28 1.76 68.50
CA SER A 811 0.63 2.78 69.12
C SER A 811 1.66 2.46 70.24
N ARG A 812 2.81 3.18 70.12
CA ARG A 812 3.94 3.45 71.08
C ARG A 812 5.06 2.39 71.06
N THR A 813 6.35 2.68 70.91
CA THR A 813 7.14 3.85 71.35
C THR A 813 8.46 3.95 70.57
N THR A 814 9.01 5.17 70.56
CA THR A 814 10.29 5.61 70.03
C THR A 814 11.50 5.18 70.89
N HIS A 815 12.69 5.33 70.28
CA HIS A 815 14.04 5.46 70.87
C HIS A 815 14.94 4.22 70.97
N LEU A 816 15.92 4.17 70.06
CA LEU A 816 17.37 4.06 70.30
C LEU A 816 18.06 4.19 68.92
N TYR A 817 18.31 5.42 68.46
CA TYR A 817 19.66 6.04 68.42
C TYR A 817 20.72 5.09 67.84
N ALA A 818 21.07 5.26 66.56
CA ALA A 818 22.07 6.24 66.10
C ALA A 818 23.48 5.76 66.43
N HIS A 819 24.23 5.34 65.41
CA HIS A 819 25.64 5.65 65.18
C HIS A 819 26.01 4.99 63.84
N HIS A 820 26.74 5.72 62.97
CA HIS A 820 27.12 5.41 61.58
C HIS A 820 26.23 5.97 60.45
N HIS A 821 25.92 7.27 60.55
CA HIS A 821 25.32 8.09 59.48
C HIS A 821 26.34 8.95 58.69
N HIS A 822 27.65 8.72 58.77
CA HIS A 822 28.61 9.80 58.45
C HIS A 822 29.56 9.62 57.26
N TRP A 823 29.32 8.72 56.30
CA TRP A 823 30.19 8.70 55.11
C TRP A 823 29.54 8.54 53.72
N LEU A 824 28.21 8.34 53.62
CA LEU A 824 27.51 8.25 52.33
C LEU A 824 26.49 9.36 52.07
N HIS A 825 26.34 10.31 53.00
CA HIS A 825 25.43 11.46 52.85
C HIS A 825 26.03 12.70 52.16
N ALA A 826 27.32 12.70 51.81
CA ALA A 826 27.96 13.91 51.26
C ALA A 826 27.66 14.17 49.76
N ARG A 827 26.96 13.28 49.05
CA ARG A 827 26.57 13.48 47.64
C ARG A 827 25.07 13.48 47.35
N GLN A 828 24.23 13.36 48.39
CA GLN A 828 22.77 13.21 48.22
C GLN A 828 21.95 14.51 48.33
N LEU A 829 22.59 15.68 48.30
CA LEU A 829 21.91 17.00 48.32
C LEU A 829 22.65 18.10 47.53
N SER A 830 23.53 17.76 46.59
CA SER A 830 24.39 18.73 45.90
C SER A 830 23.93 18.99 44.46
N ALA A 831 24.13 20.22 44.00
CA ALA A 831 24.00 20.66 42.61
C ALA A 831 24.71 19.69 41.64
N PRO A 832 24.35 19.68 40.33
CA PRO A 832 25.03 18.85 39.33
C PRO A 832 26.55 18.98 39.45
N GLU A 833 27.26 17.85 39.48
CA GLU A 833 28.72 17.83 39.59
C GLU A 833 29.30 17.94 38.17
N GLU A 834 29.98 19.06 37.87
CA GLU A 834 30.70 19.24 36.62
C GLU A 834 31.95 18.35 36.62
N SER A 835 32.18 17.65 35.51
CA SER A 835 33.29 16.72 35.33
C SER A 835 33.94 16.92 33.97
N GLU A 836 35.24 16.72 33.93
CA GLU A 836 36.06 16.86 32.73
C GLU A 836 36.89 15.59 32.50
N VAL A 837 36.99 15.17 31.24
CA VAL A 837 37.93 14.14 30.80
C VAL A 837 38.69 14.62 29.58
N VAL A 838 40.03 14.56 29.66
CA VAL A 838 40.91 14.80 28.52
C VAL A 838 41.17 13.47 27.83
N VAL A 839 40.80 13.38 26.56
CA VAL A 839 41.06 12.23 25.70
C VAL A 839 42.22 12.55 24.76
N VAL A 840 43.07 11.56 24.47
CA VAL A 840 44.29 11.74 23.66
C VAL A 840 44.28 10.74 22.50
N SER A 841 44.49 11.22 21.26
CA SER A 841 44.58 10.37 20.08
C SER A 841 45.84 9.51 20.10
N PRO A 842 45.90 8.43 19.30
CA PRO A 842 47.15 7.70 19.05
C PRO A 842 48.29 8.57 18.50
N ASP A 843 47.97 9.70 17.85
CA ASP A 843 48.92 10.63 17.24
C ASP A 843 49.38 11.75 18.20
N GLY A 844 48.77 11.85 19.39
CA GLY A 844 49.15 12.76 20.47
C GLY A 844 48.33 14.04 20.59
N ASP A 845 47.24 14.16 19.84
CA ASP A 845 46.30 15.29 19.89
C ASP A 845 45.32 15.11 21.07
N GLU A 846 44.93 16.21 21.73
CA GLU A 846 44.10 16.17 22.94
C GLU A 846 42.76 16.88 22.73
N ALA A 847 41.66 16.30 23.22
CA ALA A 847 40.37 16.96 23.35
C ALA A 847 39.83 16.87 24.78
N THR A 848 39.24 17.97 25.24
CA THR A 848 38.54 18.06 26.52
C THR A 848 37.05 17.78 26.33
N ILE A 849 36.52 16.81 27.07
CA ILE A 849 35.09 16.51 27.15
C ILE A 849 34.57 16.98 28.50
N GLU A 850 33.67 17.95 28.47
CA GLU A 850 32.95 18.45 29.64
C GLU A 850 31.55 17.81 29.70
N TYR A 851 31.21 17.26 30.87
CA TYR A 851 29.88 16.70 31.12
C TYR A 851 29.43 16.91 32.56
N LYS A 852 28.11 16.99 32.75
CA LYS A 852 27.48 17.11 34.06
C LYS A 852 26.99 15.76 34.52
N ILE A 853 27.29 15.43 35.77
CA ILE A 853 26.68 14.30 36.47
C ILE A 853 25.38 14.81 37.11
N PRO A 854 24.20 14.33 36.67
CA PRO A 854 22.92 14.80 37.18
C PRO A 854 22.76 14.52 38.68
N ALA A 855 22.10 15.45 39.38
CA ALA A 855 21.63 15.19 40.74
C ALA A 855 20.49 14.18 40.73
N HIS A 856 20.38 13.37 41.77
CA HIS A 856 19.29 12.42 41.97
C HIS A 856 18.73 12.54 43.38
N ASP A 857 17.44 12.25 43.51
CA ASP A 857 16.77 12.32 44.80
C ASP A 857 17.08 11.10 45.68
N PRO A 858 17.25 11.30 47.01
CA PRO A 858 17.34 10.19 47.94
C PRO A 858 16.03 9.37 47.92
N PRO A 859 16.06 8.08 48.28
CA PRO A 859 14.88 7.21 48.19
C PRO A 859 13.62 7.80 48.82
N ALA A 860 13.79 8.53 49.93
CA ALA A 860 12.73 9.19 50.69
C ALA A 860 11.89 10.21 49.89
N LYS A 861 12.42 10.74 48.78
CA LYS A 861 11.78 11.79 47.95
C LYS A 861 11.23 11.27 46.63
N LEU A 862 11.48 10.01 46.28
CA LEU A 862 10.98 9.41 45.05
C LEU A 862 9.49 9.07 45.15
N ASP A 863 8.70 9.28 44.09
CA ASP A 863 7.27 8.94 44.07
C ASP A 863 7.08 7.42 44.14
N THR A 864 6.49 6.94 45.23
CA THR A 864 6.27 5.51 45.51
C THR A 864 5.38 4.79 44.49
N ARG A 865 4.71 5.54 43.61
CA ARG A 865 3.84 5.00 42.56
C ARG A 865 4.60 4.69 41.27
N LEU A 866 5.84 5.17 41.11
CA LEU A 866 6.64 4.87 39.94
C LEU A 866 6.82 3.35 39.80
N PRO A 867 6.40 2.72 38.68
CA PRO A 867 6.55 1.28 38.46
C PRO A 867 8.00 0.81 38.61
N SER A 868 8.96 1.68 38.26
CA SER A 868 10.40 1.47 38.42
C SER A 868 10.87 1.27 39.86
N LEU A 869 10.08 1.69 40.86
CA LEU A 869 10.40 1.63 42.29
C LEU A 869 9.57 0.59 43.05
N GLN A 870 8.71 -0.17 42.34
CA GLN A 870 7.86 -1.19 42.94
C GLN A 870 8.62 -2.47 43.29
N ASN A 871 9.86 -2.63 42.83
CA ASN A 871 10.69 -3.80 43.06
C ASN A 871 12.02 -3.40 43.71
N THR A 872 12.17 -3.67 45.01
CA THR A 872 13.40 -3.39 45.76
C THR A 872 14.32 -4.61 45.75
N ALA A 873 15.61 -4.43 45.45
CA ALA A 873 16.61 -5.48 45.60
C ALA A 873 17.01 -5.63 47.09
N GLU A 874 16.43 -6.63 47.73
CA GLU A 874 16.69 -7.02 49.12
C GLU A 874 17.14 -8.48 49.16
N PHE A 875 18.08 -8.82 50.04
CA PHE A 875 18.47 -10.21 50.28
C PHE A 875 17.29 -11.04 50.80
N GLU A 876 17.20 -12.32 50.36
CA GLU A 876 16.15 -13.26 50.77
C GLU A 876 16.09 -13.39 52.30
N THR A 877 17.26 -13.54 52.90
CA THR A 877 17.49 -13.72 54.33
C THR A 877 18.56 -12.73 54.80
N PRO A 878 18.23 -11.46 55.09
CA PRO A 878 19.24 -10.42 55.38
C PRO A 878 20.24 -10.80 56.48
N ASP A 879 19.80 -11.56 57.48
CA ASP A 879 20.62 -12.00 58.62
C ASP A 879 21.49 -13.26 58.33
N ASP A 880 21.27 -13.96 57.21
CA ASP A 880 22.06 -15.14 56.82
C ASP A 880 23.11 -14.76 55.76
N CYS A 881 24.37 -14.70 56.19
CA CYS A 881 25.47 -14.29 55.33
C CYS A 881 25.88 -15.34 54.28
N SER A 882 25.37 -16.58 54.39
CA SER A 882 25.60 -17.64 53.37
C SER A 882 24.66 -17.54 52.18
N ASP A 883 23.53 -16.86 52.33
CA ASP A 883 22.48 -16.78 51.33
C ASP A 883 22.61 -15.49 50.50
N TRP A 884 23.23 -15.61 49.34
CA TRP A 884 23.40 -14.49 48.40
C TRP A 884 22.13 -14.15 47.61
N ARG A 885 21.06 -14.96 47.71
CA ARG A 885 19.87 -14.79 46.87
C ARG A 885 19.11 -13.53 47.24
N LEU A 886 18.48 -12.94 46.23
CA LEU A 886 17.63 -11.76 46.36
C LEU A 886 16.16 -12.19 46.40
N LYS A 887 15.34 -11.47 47.16
CA LYS A 887 13.90 -11.75 47.22
C LYS A 887 13.27 -11.57 45.84
N PRO A 888 12.58 -12.58 45.29
CA PRO A 888 11.80 -12.42 44.07
C PRO A 888 10.66 -11.41 44.28
N ASN A 889 10.01 -11.41 45.45
CA ASN A 889 8.95 -10.47 45.82
C ASN A 889 9.47 -9.30 46.69
N GLY A 890 10.49 -8.57 46.25
CA GLY A 890 11.02 -7.41 46.98
C GLY A 890 9.92 -6.39 47.28
N GLY A 891 9.31 -6.50 48.47
CA GLY A 891 8.05 -5.86 48.80
C GLY A 891 8.11 -4.34 48.63
N VAL A 892 6.97 -3.76 48.23
CA VAL A 892 6.73 -2.32 48.06
C VAL A 892 7.55 -1.53 49.08
N TRP A 893 8.43 -0.67 48.57
CA TRP A 893 9.20 0.25 49.38
C TRP A 893 8.25 1.05 50.29
N THR A 894 8.31 0.80 51.60
CA THR A 894 7.61 1.62 52.60
C THR A 894 8.58 2.72 53.02
N ALA A 895 8.26 3.96 52.65
CA ALA A 895 9.05 5.14 52.98
C ALA A 895 9.58 5.11 54.42
N GLY A 896 10.91 5.06 54.59
CA GLY A 896 11.56 5.13 55.91
C GLY A 896 12.31 3.89 56.41
N ARG A 897 12.48 2.82 55.61
CA ARG A 897 13.41 1.73 55.98
C ARG A 897 14.87 2.21 55.91
N LYS A 898 15.60 2.11 57.04
CA LYS A 898 17.05 2.39 57.10
C LYS A 898 17.80 1.31 56.31
N GLY A 899 18.80 1.71 55.51
CA GLY A 899 19.71 0.79 54.82
C GLY A 899 19.49 0.60 53.31
N PHE A 900 18.49 1.25 52.69
CA PHE A 900 18.28 1.22 51.23
C PHE A 900 18.75 2.52 50.56
N GLN A 901 19.22 2.40 49.31
CA GLN A 901 19.76 3.49 48.52
C GLN A 901 19.18 3.50 47.11
N THR A 902 19.07 4.69 46.52
CA THR A 902 18.78 4.87 45.08
C THR A 902 20.01 4.37 44.34
N GLU A 903 19.78 3.52 43.35
CA GLU A 903 20.85 2.86 42.60
C GLU A 903 20.69 3.07 41.10
N HIS A 904 21.81 3.34 40.42
CA HIS A 904 21.89 3.42 38.95
C HIS A 904 22.26 2.05 38.40
N PRO A 905 21.43 1.40 37.56
CA PRO A 905 21.79 0.11 36.98
C PRO A 905 23.14 0.14 36.24
N LEU A 906 23.35 1.15 35.37
CA LEU A 906 24.65 1.43 34.74
C LEU A 906 25.40 2.51 35.53
N ASP A 907 26.64 2.22 35.94
CA ASP A 907 27.41 3.13 36.81
C ASP A 907 27.98 4.32 36.02
N LYS A 908 27.69 5.54 36.48
CA LYS A 908 28.16 6.79 35.87
C LYS A 908 29.68 6.91 35.72
N SER A 909 30.46 6.23 36.57
CA SER A 909 31.91 6.24 36.50
C SER A 909 32.48 5.47 35.30
N MET A 910 31.65 4.67 34.64
CA MET A 910 32.03 3.90 33.45
C MET A 910 32.18 4.80 32.22
N MET A 911 31.40 5.87 32.12
CA MET A 911 31.43 6.78 30.96
C MET A 911 32.79 7.44 30.75
N LYS A 912 33.48 7.80 31.84
CA LYS A 912 34.85 8.32 31.74
C LYS A 912 35.81 7.33 31.09
N LYS A 913 35.69 6.03 31.40
CA LYS A 913 36.55 4.99 30.82
C LYS A 913 36.19 4.75 29.36
N PHE A 914 34.91 4.76 29.03
CA PHE A 914 34.43 4.67 27.65
C PHE A 914 35.05 5.76 26.77
N PHE A 915 35.02 7.03 27.16
CA PHE A 915 35.59 8.11 26.34
C PHE A 915 37.10 7.95 26.13
N LEU A 916 37.85 7.56 27.18
CA LEU A 916 39.29 7.31 27.07
C LEU A 916 39.59 6.14 26.12
N ASP A 917 38.84 5.05 26.24
CA ASP A 917 39.01 3.85 25.43
C ASP A 917 38.63 4.11 23.96
N ALA A 918 37.53 4.83 23.72
CA ALA A 918 37.04 5.25 22.40
C ALA A 918 38.05 6.08 21.61
N ALA A 919 38.69 7.07 22.25
CA ALA A 919 39.72 7.89 21.59
C ALA A 919 40.96 7.08 21.17
N THR A 920 41.27 6.00 21.88
CA THR A 920 42.42 5.14 21.54
C THR A 920 42.09 4.00 20.58
N GLY A 921 40.80 3.72 20.34
CA GLY A 921 40.35 2.59 19.52
C GLY A 921 40.54 1.22 20.16
N LYS A 922 40.76 1.18 21.48
CA LYS A 922 40.96 -0.06 22.23
C LYS A 922 39.77 -0.30 23.15
N LEU A 923 39.33 -1.56 23.22
CA LEU A 923 38.39 -2.00 24.24
C LEU A 923 39.08 -2.04 25.61
N HIS A 924 38.30 -2.11 26.68
CA HIS A 924 38.83 -2.01 28.04
C HIS A 924 39.75 -3.20 28.41
N SER A 925 39.55 -4.36 27.80
CA SER A 925 40.43 -5.53 27.91
C SER A 925 41.82 -5.31 27.30
N GLY A 926 42.01 -4.23 26.53
CA GLY A 926 43.20 -3.95 25.74
C GLY A 926 43.14 -4.53 24.31
N ALA A 927 42.07 -5.24 23.96
CA ALA A 927 41.78 -5.66 22.59
C ALA A 927 41.55 -4.44 21.68
N ARG A 928 41.79 -4.58 20.37
CA ARG A 928 41.42 -3.55 19.39
C ARG A 928 39.93 -3.66 19.08
N SER A 929 39.23 -2.54 19.06
CA SER A 929 37.83 -2.50 18.59
C SER A 929 37.77 -2.78 17.10
N ARG A 930 36.68 -3.41 16.65
CA ARG A 930 36.38 -3.60 15.21
C ARG A 930 36.17 -2.27 14.48
N PHE A 931 35.86 -1.20 15.20
CA PHE A 931 35.49 0.09 14.63
C PHE A 931 36.61 1.14 14.68
N GLY A 932 37.80 0.78 15.21
CA GLY A 932 38.96 1.67 15.29
C GLY A 932 38.80 2.82 16.30
N PRO A 933 39.77 3.75 16.36
CA PRO A 933 39.69 4.93 17.24
C PRO A 933 38.64 5.93 16.75
N VAL A 934 37.89 6.48 17.70
CA VAL A 934 37.03 7.65 17.44
C VAL A 934 37.93 8.88 17.26
N PRO A 935 37.86 9.59 16.12
CA PRO A 935 38.70 10.76 15.84
C PRO A 935 38.55 11.87 16.90
N ILE A 936 39.63 12.60 17.18
CA ILE A 936 39.61 13.70 18.17
C ILE A 936 38.67 14.82 17.74
N GLU A 937 38.58 15.08 16.44
CA GLU A 937 37.71 16.08 15.83
C GLU A 937 36.23 15.83 16.18
N PHE A 938 35.83 14.57 16.37
CA PHE A 938 34.49 14.23 16.84
C PHE A 938 34.24 14.77 18.25
N PHE A 939 35.19 14.56 19.17
CA PHE A 939 35.05 15.00 20.56
C PHE A 939 35.11 16.52 20.71
N GLU A 940 35.88 17.22 19.88
CA GLU A 940 35.98 18.69 19.90
C GLU A 940 34.72 19.37 19.32
N SER A 941 34.27 18.91 18.16
CA SER A 941 33.26 19.63 17.38
C SER A 941 31.84 19.36 17.86
N ILE A 942 31.53 18.15 18.32
CA ILE A 942 30.15 17.72 18.63
C ILE A 942 29.50 18.54 19.76
N LEU A 943 30.32 19.16 20.61
CA LEU A 943 29.88 20.10 21.65
C LEU A 943 29.25 21.38 21.08
N THR A 944 29.61 21.75 19.85
CA THR A 944 29.25 23.03 19.22
C THR A 944 28.34 22.86 18.01
N ILE A 945 28.29 21.65 17.43
CA ILE A 945 27.40 21.30 16.31
C ILE A 945 25.94 21.32 16.78
N GLY A 946 25.13 22.20 16.19
CA GLY A 946 23.66 22.16 16.32
C GLY A 946 23.03 22.81 17.56
N ALA A 947 23.76 23.63 18.32
CA ALA A 947 23.28 24.17 19.62
C ALA A 947 22.05 25.12 19.60
N LYS A 948 21.35 25.34 18.46
CA LYS A 948 20.16 26.23 18.42
C LYS A 948 18.95 25.83 17.58
N ASP A 949 19.03 24.87 16.65
CA ASP A 949 17.94 24.63 15.68
C ASP A 949 17.56 23.14 15.46
N PHE A 950 18.00 22.22 16.32
CA PHE A 950 17.70 20.78 16.19
C PHE A 950 16.97 20.22 17.41
N GLU A 951 15.89 19.49 17.15
CA GLU A 951 15.19 18.68 18.15
C GLU A 951 15.98 17.38 18.38
N TRP A 952 16.68 17.29 19.51
CA TRP A 952 17.32 16.05 19.94
C TRP A 952 16.28 14.95 20.13
N PRO A 953 16.61 13.66 19.87
CA PRO A 953 15.69 12.57 20.17
C PRO A 953 15.31 12.59 21.66
N PRO A 954 14.01 12.46 21.99
CA PRO A 954 13.53 12.55 23.37
C PRO A 954 14.15 11.44 24.23
N ILE A 955 14.47 11.76 25.48
CA ILE A 955 14.98 10.78 26.45
C ILE A 955 13.77 10.17 27.16
N PRO A 956 13.59 8.84 27.17
CA PRO A 956 12.53 8.19 27.92
C PRO A 956 12.53 8.63 29.39
N GLY A 957 11.35 8.94 29.94
CA GLY A 957 11.21 9.49 31.29
C GLY A 957 11.40 11.01 31.39
N ASN A 958 12.01 11.67 30.40
CA ASN A 958 12.20 13.12 30.36
C ASN A 958 12.26 13.66 28.90
N PRO A 959 11.13 13.62 28.16
CA PRO A 959 11.11 13.93 26.73
C PRO A 959 11.44 15.40 26.41
N ASP A 960 11.23 16.31 27.38
CA ASP A 960 11.47 17.75 27.25
C ASP A 960 12.86 18.16 27.78
N TYR A 961 13.83 17.23 27.84
CA TYR A 961 15.18 17.55 28.31
C TYR A 961 15.95 18.39 27.28
N GLU A 962 16.13 19.68 27.58
CA GLU A 962 16.70 20.69 26.69
C GLU A 962 18.20 20.98 26.88
N ASP A 963 18.93 20.30 27.81
CA ASP A 963 20.38 20.54 27.94
C ASP A 963 21.09 20.07 26.65
N GLY A 964 21.75 21.01 25.97
CA GLY A 964 22.08 20.95 24.54
C GLY A 964 23.42 20.31 24.18
N ASN A 965 24.12 19.70 25.13
CA ASN A 965 25.36 18.96 24.87
C ASN A 965 25.10 17.45 24.96
N ILE A 966 25.47 16.72 23.90
CA ILE A 966 25.37 15.26 23.82
C ILE A 966 25.89 14.55 25.08
N PHE A 967 27.03 14.96 25.64
CA PHE A 967 27.59 14.26 26.80
C PHE A 967 26.72 14.44 28.07
N ASN A 968 26.06 15.59 28.24
CA ASN A 968 25.07 15.76 29.32
C ASN A 968 23.85 14.86 29.11
N ARG A 969 23.40 14.71 27.85
CA ARG A 969 22.29 13.82 27.48
C ARG A 969 22.63 12.35 27.75
N LEU A 970 23.85 11.91 27.45
CA LEU A 970 24.32 10.56 27.79
C LEU A 970 24.26 10.31 29.30
N MET A 971 24.60 11.31 30.10
CA MET A 971 24.52 11.20 31.56
C MET A 971 23.08 11.24 32.07
N GLU A 972 22.18 11.96 31.41
CA GLU A 972 20.74 11.97 31.70
C GLU A 972 20.10 10.60 31.40
N CYS A 973 20.58 9.86 30.39
CA CYS A 973 20.15 8.48 30.12
C CYS A 973 20.40 7.53 31.31
N LEU A 974 21.39 7.82 32.17
CA LEU A 974 21.69 7.02 33.37
C LEU A 974 20.69 7.26 34.51
N GLY A 975 19.93 8.36 34.45
CA GLY A 975 18.91 8.75 35.43
C GLY A 975 19.22 10.07 36.15
N SER A 976 18.17 10.83 36.48
CA SER A 976 18.24 12.13 37.18
C SER A 976 16.95 12.42 37.97
N GLN A 977 16.87 13.57 38.65
CA GLN A 977 15.63 14.04 39.28
C GLN A 977 14.44 14.13 38.30
N THR A 978 14.69 14.44 37.03
CA THR A 978 13.67 14.58 35.98
C THR A 978 13.53 13.32 35.13
N ASN A 979 14.56 12.47 35.07
CA ASN A 979 14.53 11.14 34.46
C ASN A 979 14.65 10.03 35.53
N ALA A 980 13.61 9.84 36.33
CA ALA A 980 13.64 8.91 37.46
C ALA A 980 13.30 7.44 37.10
N ILE A 981 12.97 7.15 35.84
CA ILE A 981 12.48 5.82 35.42
C ILE A 981 13.61 4.77 35.40
N ASN A 982 14.85 5.22 35.19
CA ASN A 982 16.04 4.37 35.07
C ASN A 982 16.65 3.99 36.42
N PHE A 983 16.18 4.55 37.54
CA PHE A 983 16.65 4.14 38.88
C PHE A 983 16.08 2.80 39.34
N ALA A 984 16.84 2.17 40.24
CA ALA A 984 16.43 1.05 41.08
C ALA A 984 16.61 1.40 42.56
N VAL A 985 16.08 0.56 43.46
CA VAL A 985 16.33 0.65 44.90
C VAL A 985 16.98 -0.63 45.36
N ALA A 986 18.14 -0.51 46.01
CA ALA A 986 18.92 -1.67 46.49
C ALA A 986 19.36 -1.49 47.95
N ALA A 987 19.61 -2.61 48.63
CA ALA A 987 20.29 -2.60 49.92
C ALA A 987 21.66 -1.91 49.81
N GLY A 988 22.03 -1.11 50.81
CA GLY A 988 23.20 -0.22 50.73
C GLY A 988 24.54 -0.95 50.63
N ASP A 989 24.64 -2.17 51.17
CA ASP A 989 25.78 -3.07 51.05
C ASP A 989 25.90 -3.66 49.63
N LEU A 990 24.79 -4.12 49.05
CA LEU A 990 24.72 -4.56 47.65
C LEU A 990 25.10 -3.42 46.70
N ASN A 991 24.53 -2.24 46.91
CA ASN A 991 24.82 -1.03 46.13
C ASN A 991 26.31 -0.65 46.21
N TYR A 992 26.87 -0.62 47.43
CA TYR A 992 28.28 -0.32 47.66
C TYR A 992 29.22 -1.28 46.92
N VAL A 993 29.00 -2.59 47.05
CA VAL A 993 29.86 -3.59 46.40
C VAL A 993 29.72 -3.53 44.88
N LYS A 994 28.51 -3.42 44.35
CA LYS A 994 28.27 -3.25 42.92
C LYS A 994 29.04 -2.06 42.38
N GLY A 995 28.89 -0.87 42.96
CA GLY A 995 29.60 0.33 42.51
C GLY A 995 31.12 0.15 42.47
N LYS A 996 31.71 -0.49 43.50
CA LYS A 996 33.16 -0.77 43.51
C LYS A 996 33.60 -1.73 42.41
N LEU A 997 32.84 -2.79 42.18
CA LEU A 997 33.13 -3.76 41.11
C LEU A 997 32.99 -3.14 39.73
N MET A 998 31.96 -2.31 39.49
CA MET A 998 31.77 -1.58 38.23
C MET A 998 32.84 -0.53 37.99
N GLU A 999 33.41 0.04 39.06
CA GLU A 999 34.59 0.91 38.99
C GLU A 999 35.91 0.15 38.70
N LEU A 1000 35.90 -1.19 38.68
CA LEU A 1000 37.07 -2.08 38.62
C LEU A 1000 38.01 -1.92 39.83
N LYS A 1001 37.43 -1.57 40.99
CA LYS A 1001 38.12 -1.45 42.27
C LYS A 1001 37.73 -2.60 43.18
N ASN A 1002 38.62 -2.93 44.11
CA ASN A 1002 38.31 -3.90 45.15
C ASN A 1002 37.45 -3.22 46.24
N PRO A 1003 36.30 -3.80 46.64
CA PRO A 1003 35.48 -3.30 47.74
C PRO A 1003 36.23 -3.14 49.08
N ILE A 1004 37.29 -3.94 49.28
CA ILE A 1004 38.26 -3.85 50.38
C ILE A 1004 39.66 -3.86 49.79
N ALA A 1005 40.55 -2.98 50.26
CA ALA A 1005 41.94 -2.91 49.80
C ALA A 1005 42.68 -4.26 50.03
N PRO A 1006 43.53 -4.72 49.08
CA PRO A 1006 44.24 -6.00 49.18
C PRO A 1006 45.06 -6.19 50.47
N ASP A 1007 45.67 -5.11 50.96
CA ASP A 1007 46.55 -5.12 52.13
C ASP A 1007 45.77 -5.16 53.46
N ASP A 1008 44.48 -4.83 53.45
CA ASP A 1008 43.60 -4.78 54.64
C ASP A 1008 42.90 -6.12 54.94
N TRP A 1009 43.02 -7.13 54.05
CA TRP A 1009 42.26 -8.38 54.17
C TRP A 1009 42.67 -9.23 55.36
N ALA A 1010 43.97 -9.27 55.70
CA ALA A 1010 44.47 -10.13 56.76
C ALA A 1010 43.96 -9.67 58.13
N ASP A 1011 44.06 -8.37 58.40
CA ASP A 1011 43.68 -7.76 59.67
C ASP A 1011 42.15 -7.75 59.83
N ARG A 1012 41.39 -7.40 58.78
CA ARG A 1012 39.92 -7.42 58.83
C ARG A 1012 39.32 -8.83 58.87
N ALA A 1013 39.94 -9.82 58.24
CA ALA A 1013 39.47 -11.20 58.36
C ALA A 1013 39.62 -11.72 59.80
N GLU A 1014 40.56 -11.20 60.58
CA GLU A 1014 40.73 -11.55 61.99
C GLU A 1014 39.82 -10.74 62.92
N ASP A 1015 39.75 -9.42 62.71
CA ASP A 1015 39.06 -8.48 63.62
C ASP A 1015 37.57 -8.25 63.30
N ASP A 1016 37.15 -8.39 62.04
CA ASP A 1016 35.79 -8.08 61.55
C ASP A 1016 35.36 -9.02 60.41
N ILE A 1017 35.31 -10.32 60.73
CA ILE A 1017 34.99 -11.38 59.76
C ILE A 1017 33.58 -11.25 59.16
N ASP A 1018 32.61 -10.74 59.93
CA ASP A 1018 31.23 -10.61 59.48
C ASP A 1018 31.11 -9.56 58.35
N TYR A 1019 31.88 -8.46 58.44
CA TYR A 1019 32.02 -7.50 57.34
C TYR A 1019 32.63 -8.13 56.08
N VAL A 1020 33.69 -8.93 56.23
CA VAL A 1020 34.36 -9.60 55.10
C VAL A 1020 33.43 -10.60 54.41
N VAL A 1021 32.69 -11.39 55.17
CA VAL A 1021 31.70 -12.34 54.63
C VAL A 1021 30.53 -11.59 53.96
N GLY A 1022 30.07 -10.48 54.53
CA GLY A 1022 29.05 -9.62 53.91
C GLY A 1022 29.48 -9.06 52.54
N ILE A 1023 30.74 -8.66 52.39
CA ILE A 1023 31.29 -8.21 51.09
C ILE A 1023 31.37 -9.36 50.08
N LEU A 1024 31.73 -10.57 50.50
CA LEU A 1024 31.73 -11.76 49.63
C LEU A 1024 30.33 -12.10 49.14
N ARG A 1025 29.35 -12.11 50.05
CA ARG A 1025 27.94 -12.35 49.74
C ARG A 1025 27.39 -11.32 48.76
N ALA A 1026 27.59 -10.03 49.03
CA ALA A 1026 27.15 -8.95 48.15
C ALA A 1026 27.88 -8.98 46.79
N GLY A 1027 29.14 -9.45 46.77
CA GLY A 1027 29.91 -9.67 45.56
C GLY A 1027 29.29 -10.72 44.63
N VAL A 1028 28.83 -11.85 45.17
CA VAL A 1028 28.09 -12.88 44.41
C VAL A 1028 26.70 -12.36 44.01
N ALA A 1029 25.98 -11.73 44.95
CA ALA A 1029 24.63 -11.21 44.71
C ALA A 1029 24.56 -10.10 43.66
N THR A 1030 25.64 -9.35 43.44
CA THR A 1030 25.75 -8.31 42.40
C THR A 1030 25.44 -8.87 41.01
N PHE A 1031 25.92 -10.06 40.67
CA PHE A 1031 25.70 -10.66 39.35
C PHE A 1031 24.25 -11.13 39.18
N SER A 1032 23.66 -11.67 40.25
CA SER A 1032 22.23 -12.00 40.29
C SER A 1032 21.35 -10.75 40.14
N TYR A 1033 21.72 -9.66 40.82
CA TYR A 1033 21.06 -8.36 40.71
C TYR A 1033 21.09 -7.86 39.26
N MET A 1034 22.26 -7.81 38.63
CA MET A 1034 22.44 -7.32 37.26
C MET A 1034 21.66 -8.16 36.22
N ASN A 1035 21.48 -9.46 36.46
CA ASN A 1035 20.76 -10.38 35.57
C ASN A 1035 19.27 -10.55 35.92
N SER A 1036 18.72 -9.75 36.83
CA SER A 1036 17.33 -9.93 37.29
C SER A 1036 16.30 -9.50 36.23
N GLU A 1037 15.40 -10.42 35.88
CA GLU A 1037 14.31 -10.25 34.89
C GLU A 1037 12.94 -10.08 35.54
N GLY A 1038 12.09 -9.21 34.96
CA GLY A 1038 10.63 -9.26 35.08
C GLY A 1038 10.04 -9.13 36.50
N VAL A 1039 8.72 -9.31 36.60
CA VAL A 1039 7.99 -9.39 37.87
C VAL A 1039 7.65 -10.87 38.13
N PRO A 1040 7.92 -11.41 39.33
CA PRO A 1040 8.42 -10.69 40.52
C PRO A 1040 9.96 -10.73 40.64
N GLY A 1041 10.62 -9.58 40.45
CA GLY A 1041 12.06 -9.36 40.61
C GLY A 1041 12.42 -7.87 40.40
N PRO A 1042 13.64 -7.40 40.73
CA PRO A 1042 14.03 -5.98 40.62
C PRO A 1042 14.14 -5.44 39.18
N ASN A 1043 13.95 -6.29 38.17
CA ASN A 1043 13.94 -5.98 36.74
C ASN A 1043 15.10 -5.08 36.26
N VAL A 1044 16.32 -5.43 36.65
CA VAL A 1044 17.51 -4.62 36.38
C VAL A 1044 17.98 -4.79 34.94
N ILE A 1045 17.81 -5.98 34.35
CA ILE A 1045 18.31 -6.23 33.00
C ILE A 1045 17.50 -5.48 31.94
N ASP A 1046 16.18 -5.38 32.07
CA ASP A 1046 15.35 -4.57 31.15
C ASP A 1046 15.73 -3.08 31.26
N LYS A 1047 15.99 -2.60 32.48
CA LYS A 1047 16.46 -1.22 32.71
C LYS A 1047 17.82 -0.98 32.07
N LEU A 1048 18.75 -1.94 32.18
CA LEU A 1048 20.04 -1.86 31.51
C LEU A 1048 19.88 -1.83 30.00
N SER A 1049 19.00 -2.67 29.42
CA SER A 1049 18.68 -2.65 28.00
C SER A 1049 18.12 -1.29 27.56
N THR A 1050 17.22 -0.67 28.34
CA THR A 1050 16.71 0.68 28.08
C THR A 1050 17.82 1.72 28.13
N ILE A 1051 18.62 1.75 29.20
CA ILE A 1051 19.72 2.72 29.37
C ILE A 1051 20.74 2.60 28.22
N ILE A 1052 21.10 1.37 27.83
CA ILE A 1052 22.05 1.11 26.74
C ILE A 1052 21.47 1.57 25.40
N ASN A 1053 20.21 1.25 25.10
CA ASN A 1053 19.55 1.70 23.87
C ASN A 1053 19.42 3.22 23.79
N ASP A 1054 19.13 3.88 24.91
CA ASP A 1054 19.02 5.33 24.97
C ASP A 1054 20.39 5.99 24.70
N ILE A 1055 21.46 5.50 25.35
CA ILE A 1055 22.83 5.97 25.08
C ILE A 1055 23.20 5.75 23.61
N LEU A 1056 22.88 4.58 23.05
CA LEU A 1056 23.14 4.28 21.64
C LEU A 1056 22.40 5.20 20.69
N LEU A 1057 21.13 5.50 20.96
CA LEU A 1057 20.35 6.43 20.16
C LEU A 1057 20.97 7.83 20.14
N GLN A 1058 21.40 8.32 21.30
CA GLN A 1058 22.04 9.64 21.41
C GLN A 1058 23.41 9.65 20.70
N LEU A 1059 24.23 8.59 20.86
CA LEU A 1059 25.54 8.47 20.21
C LEU A 1059 25.44 8.36 18.69
N VAL A 1060 24.50 7.57 18.16
CA VAL A 1060 24.26 7.43 16.71
C VAL A 1060 23.69 8.73 16.14
N TYR A 1061 22.85 9.44 16.88
CA TYR A 1061 22.38 10.75 16.46
C TYR A 1061 23.53 11.76 16.39
N ALA A 1062 24.45 11.75 17.36
CA ALA A 1062 25.64 12.58 17.36
C ALA A 1062 26.60 12.25 16.21
N GLU A 1063 26.79 10.96 15.91
CA GLU A 1063 27.53 10.49 14.73
C GLU A 1063 26.94 11.04 13.43
N ASN A 1064 25.62 10.97 13.28
CA ASN A 1064 24.91 11.50 12.12
C ASN A 1064 25.02 13.04 12.00
N LEU A 1065 24.98 13.76 13.12
CA LEU A 1065 25.19 15.21 13.12
C LEU A 1065 26.61 15.57 12.71
N PHE A 1066 27.61 14.90 13.28
CA PHE A 1066 29.00 15.09 12.92
C PHE A 1066 29.25 14.80 11.43
N GLY A 1067 28.72 13.69 10.91
CA GLY A 1067 28.87 13.32 9.49
C GLY A 1067 28.20 14.29 8.50
N LYS A 1068 27.20 15.08 8.91
CA LYS A 1068 26.60 16.13 8.05
C LYS A 1068 27.56 17.30 7.81
N GLU A 1069 28.33 17.68 8.83
CA GLU A 1069 29.28 18.80 8.76
C GLU A 1069 30.69 18.35 8.36
N HIS A 1070 31.06 17.11 8.68
CA HIS A 1070 32.37 16.50 8.41
C HIS A 1070 32.25 15.26 7.52
N ARG A 1071 31.83 15.46 6.26
CA ARG A 1071 31.51 14.38 5.30
C ARG A 1071 32.68 13.44 4.98
N ASP A 1072 33.92 13.90 5.21
CA ASP A 1072 35.15 13.16 4.90
C ASP A 1072 35.66 12.33 6.09
N ILE A 1073 35.06 12.46 7.27
CA ILE A 1073 35.46 11.76 8.50
C ILE A 1073 34.32 10.82 8.92
N ARG A 1074 34.56 9.51 8.85
CA ARG A 1074 33.61 8.52 9.37
C ARG A 1074 33.89 8.24 10.85
N VAL A 1075 32.82 8.20 11.64
CA VAL A 1075 32.86 7.91 13.07
C VAL A 1075 31.86 6.78 13.33
N PHE A 1076 32.19 5.87 14.25
CA PHE A 1076 31.35 4.72 14.62
C PHE A 1076 31.22 4.62 16.15
N ILE A 1077 30.90 5.74 16.79
CA ILE A 1077 30.94 5.83 18.26
C ILE A 1077 29.81 5.02 18.92
N GLY A 1078 28.67 4.88 18.25
CA GLY A 1078 27.56 4.05 18.73
C GLY A 1078 27.91 2.56 18.74
N GLN A 1079 28.43 2.04 17.63
CA GLN A 1079 28.85 0.64 17.52
C GLN A 1079 30.07 0.36 18.41
N PHE A 1080 31.01 1.31 18.51
CA PHE A 1080 32.11 1.23 19.47
C PHE A 1080 31.59 1.11 20.90
N PHE A 1081 30.61 1.93 21.32
CA PHE A 1081 30.03 1.85 22.66
C PHE A 1081 29.40 0.48 22.94
N TYR A 1082 28.66 -0.08 21.97
CA TYR A 1082 28.03 -1.40 22.13
C TYR A 1082 29.08 -2.51 22.29
N GLU A 1083 30.11 -2.53 21.44
CA GLU A 1083 31.23 -3.48 21.57
C GLU A 1083 31.99 -3.27 22.90
N TRP A 1084 32.23 -2.01 23.26
CA TRP A 1084 32.95 -1.64 24.48
C TRP A 1084 32.20 -2.05 25.74
N ILE A 1085 30.88 -1.85 25.83
CA ILE A 1085 30.13 -2.17 27.05
C ILE A 1085 30.07 -3.69 27.29
N GLN A 1086 30.01 -4.50 26.22
CA GLN A 1086 30.10 -5.96 26.30
C GLN A 1086 31.48 -6.42 26.82
N ASP A 1087 32.55 -5.90 26.23
CA ASP A 1087 33.93 -6.16 26.68
C ASP A 1087 34.16 -5.73 28.14
N TYR A 1088 33.68 -4.53 28.49
CA TYR A 1088 33.84 -3.95 29.82
C TYR A 1088 33.23 -4.84 30.90
N TYR A 1089 31.99 -5.33 30.72
CA TYR A 1089 31.39 -6.25 31.69
C TYR A 1089 32.09 -7.61 31.73
N GLY A 1090 32.71 -8.05 30.65
CA GLY A 1090 33.63 -9.20 30.65
C GLY A 1090 34.85 -8.97 31.55
N VAL A 1091 35.45 -7.78 31.50
CA VAL A 1091 36.57 -7.39 32.39
C VAL A 1091 36.11 -7.26 33.84
N VAL A 1092 34.95 -6.64 34.10
CA VAL A 1092 34.34 -6.56 35.45
C VAL A 1092 34.17 -7.95 36.04
N THR A 1093 33.57 -8.87 35.27
CA THR A 1093 33.35 -10.26 35.68
C THR A 1093 34.67 -10.93 36.04
N THR A 1094 35.67 -10.83 35.18
CA THR A 1094 36.99 -11.44 35.39
C THR A 1094 37.67 -10.90 36.63
N LYS A 1095 37.70 -9.57 36.82
CA LYS A 1095 38.31 -8.95 37.99
C LYS A 1095 37.57 -9.27 39.28
N ALA A 1096 36.23 -9.31 39.26
CA ALA A 1096 35.43 -9.70 40.40
C ALA A 1096 35.71 -11.14 40.82
N GLN A 1097 35.80 -12.08 39.86
CA GLN A 1097 36.15 -13.47 40.15
C GLN A 1097 37.54 -13.59 40.80
N VAL A 1098 38.53 -12.84 40.29
CA VAL A 1098 39.89 -12.82 40.88
C VAL A 1098 39.86 -12.25 42.29
N PHE A 1099 39.17 -11.13 42.50
CA PHE A 1099 39.02 -10.51 43.81
C PHE A 1099 38.34 -11.44 44.82
N LEU A 1100 37.16 -11.98 44.49
CA LEU A 1100 36.40 -12.84 45.39
C LEU A 1100 37.15 -14.12 45.74
N ARG A 1101 37.84 -14.75 44.77
CA ARG A 1101 38.72 -15.91 45.03
C ARG A 1101 39.90 -15.54 45.93
N GLY A 1102 40.48 -14.35 45.74
CA GLY A 1102 41.56 -13.83 46.59
C GLY A 1102 41.13 -13.68 48.04
N VAL A 1103 39.95 -13.10 48.27
CA VAL A 1103 39.37 -12.93 49.61
C VAL A 1103 39.03 -14.30 50.24
N ILE A 1104 38.38 -15.22 49.50
CA ILE A 1104 38.10 -16.58 49.98
C ILE A 1104 39.37 -17.33 50.38
N LYS A 1105 40.40 -17.27 49.53
CA LYS A 1105 41.71 -17.88 49.81
C LYS A 1105 42.27 -17.32 51.12
N LYS A 1106 42.21 -16.01 51.30
CA LYS A 1106 42.75 -15.37 52.50
C LYS A 1106 41.97 -15.71 53.77
N VAL A 1107 40.63 -15.76 53.70
CA VAL A 1107 39.80 -16.19 54.83
C VAL A 1107 40.12 -17.64 55.22
N LYS A 1108 40.30 -18.55 54.24
CA LYS A 1108 40.71 -19.94 54.49
C LYS A 1108 42.10 -20.04 55.13
N GLU A 1109 43.06 -19.21 54.72
CA GLU A 1109 44.39 -19.16 55.35
C GLU A 1109 44.32 -18.70 56.83
N THR A 1110 43.50 -17.70 57.14
CA THR A 1110 43.38 -17.13 58.49
C THR A 1110 42.54 -17.99 59.44
N TRP A 1111 41.44 -18.58 58.95
CA TRP A 1111 40.47 -19.32 59.78
C TRP A 1111 40.60 -20.84 59.70
N GLY A 1112 41.22 -21.38 58.63
CA GLY A 1112 41.44 -22.83 58.44
C GLY A 1112 42.20 -23.51 59.58
N PRO A 1113 43.25 -22.90 60.16
CA PRO A 1113 43.97 -23.47 61.30
C PRO A 1113 43.24 -23.34 62.65
N ARG A 1114 42.16 -22.54 62.75
CA ARG A 1114 41.47 -22.26 64.01
C ARG A 1114 40.46 -23.35 64.34
N THR A 1115 40.34 -23.72 65.62
CA THR A 1115 39.38 -24.72 66.11
C THR A 1115 38.27 -24.05 66.91
N GLY A 1116 36.99 -24.30 66.57
CA GLY A 1116 35.83 -23.77 67.30
C GLY A 1116 34.60 -23.60 66.40
N GLU A 1117 33.42 -23.40 67.02
CA GLU A 1117 32.13 -23.31 66.30
C GLU A 1117 32.06 -22.11 65.34
N LYS A 1118 32.60 -20.96 65.74
CA LYS A 1118 32.70 -19.76 64.88
C LYS A 1118 33.58 -20.02 63.65
N ALA A 1119 34.73 -20.69 63.81
CA ALA A 1119 35.62 -21.01 62.70
C ALA A 1119 34.98 -22.02 61.72
N LYS A 1120 34.28 -23.04 62.25
CA LYS A 1120 33.52 -23.98 61.44
C LYS A 1120 32.43 -23.28 60.63
N HIS A 1121 31.66 -22.39 61.26
CA HIS A 1121 30.59 -21.64 60.59
C HIS A 1121 31.12 -20.72 59.49
N VAL A 1122 32.20 -19.97 59.75
CA VAL A 1122 32.85 -19.11 58.74
C VAL A 1122 33.34 -19.94 57.54
N LEU A 1123 33.99 -21.08 57.76
CA LEU A 1123 34.46 -21.94 56.67
C LEU A 1123 33.32 -22.61 55.89
N GLU A 1124 32.20 -22.91 56.53
CA GLU A 1124 30.98 -23.41 55.86
C GLU A 1124 30.37 -22.35 54.93
N ILE A 1125 30.24 -21.10 55.40
CA ILE A 1125 29.74 -19.98 54.57
C ILE A 1125 30.65 -19.73 53.36
N ILE A 1126 31.96 -19.70 53.58
CA ILE A 1126 32.93 -19.50 52.49
C ILE A 1126 32.89 -20.68 51.51
N GLY A 1127 32.71 -21.90 52.01
CA GLY A 1127 32.56 -23.10 51.20
C GLY A 1127 31.30 -23.11 50.33
N SER A 1128 30.20 -22.45 50.75
CA SER A 1128 28.98 -22.34 49.95
C SER A 1128 29.06 -21.26 48.88
N LEU A 1129 29.83 -20.19 49.09
CA LEU A 1129 29.99 -19.10 48.12
C LEU A 1129 31.06 -19.38 47.06
N GLU A 1130 32.07 -20.20 47.35
CA GLU A 1130 33.18 -20.48 46.44
C GLU A 1130 32.77 -21.09 45.08
N PRO A 1131 31.83 -22.07 45.00
CA PRO A 1131 31.40 -22.64 43.72
C PRO A 1131 30.69 -21.61 42.82
N GLU A 1132 29.95 -20.68 43.41
CA GLU A 1132 29.19 -19.67 42.68
C GLU A 1132 30.10 -18.67 41.95
N ILE A 1133 31.32 -18.44 42.46
CA ILE A 1133 32.27 -17.50 41.85
C ILE A 1133 32.68 -17.94 40.44
N ALA A 1134 32.75 -19.24 40.17
CA ALA A 1134 33.13 -19.74 38.85
C ALA A 1134 32.09 -19.44 37.75
N ASN A 1135 30.82 -19.26 38.13
CA ASN A 1135 29.70 -19.09 37.20
C ASN A 1135 29.22 -17.63 37.09
N LEU A 1136 29.88 -16.69 37.78
CA LEU A 1136 29.53 -15.27 37.69
C LEU A 1136 29.69 -14.80 36.25
N HIS A 1137 28.62 -14.23 35.72
CA HIS A 1137 28.55 -13.57 34.43
C HIS A 1137 27.50 -12.47 34.47
N ILE A 1138 27.67 -11.43 33.67
CA ILE A 1138 26.64 -10.43 33.39
C ILE A 1138 26.14 -10.73 31.98
N ARG A 1139 24.82 -10.77 31.81
CA ARG A 1139 24.22 -10.93 30.48
C ARG A 1139 24.43 -9.66 29.65
N THR A 1140 24.90 -9.86 28.43
CA THR A 1140 25.25 -8.78 27.49
C THR A 1140 24.53 -8.92 26.14
N ASP A 1141 23.55 -9.82 26.06
CA ASP A 1141 22.64 -10.06 24.94
C ASP A 1141 21.42 -9.12 25.00
N TRP A 1142 21.67 -7.82 25.19
CA TRP A 1142 20.61 -6.83 25.20
C TRP A 1142 20.00 -6.68 23.80
N GLU A 1143 18.67 -6.67 23.71
CA GLU A 1143 17.95 -6.39 22.46
C GLU A 1143 18.23 -4.94 22.02
N VAL A 1144 19.17 -4.77 21.07
CA VAL A 1144 19.49 -3.45 20.51
C VAL A 1144 18.75 -3.27 19.20
N SER A 1145 17.89 -2.26 19.15
CA SER A 1145 17.00 -1.98 18.01
C SER A 1145 17.66 -1.15 16.89
N ILE A 1146 18.93 -0.78 17.06
CA ILE A 1146 19.62 0.26 16.26
C ILE A 1146 20.70 -0.34 15.34
N PHE A 1147 21.18 -1.56 15.59
CA PHE A 1147 22.22 -2.20 14.78
C PHE A 1147 21.78 -3.62 14.38
N ASP A 1148 21.64 -3.87 13.07
CA ASP A 1148 21.67 -5.23 12.51
C ASP A 1148 23.17 -5.62 12.33
N GLU A 1149 23.60 -6.75 12.90
CA GLU A 1149 25.00 -7.25 12.83
C GLU A 1149 25.40 -7.86 11.46
N ASP A 1150 24.56 -7.75 10.43
CA ASP A 1150 24.73 -8.47 9.15
C ASP A 1150 25.37 -7.65 8.01
N ASP A 1151 26.19 -6.63 8.30
CA ASP A 1151 27.00 -5.96 7.27
C ASP A 1151 28.50 -6.34 7.45
N PRO A 1152 29.00 -7.35 6.72
CA PRO A 1152 30.42 -7.68 6.78
C PRO A 1152 31.23 -6.54 6.15
N MET A 1153 32.32 -6.15 6.81
CA MET A 1153 33.29 -5.20 6.29
C MET A 1153 33.71 -5.58 4.86
N ASP A 1154 33.41 -4.72 3.89
CA ASP A 1154 33.99 -4.74 2.55
C ASP A 1154 35.51 -4.47 2.66
N GLU A 1155 36.30 -5.55 2.72
CA GLU A 1155 37.70 -5.53 2.33
C GLU A 1155 37.80 -5.56 0.80
N ASP A 1156 38.42 -4.52 0.25
CA ASP A 1156 39.13 -4.48 -1.03
C ASP A 1156 38.33 -4.59 -2.35
N THR A 1157 37.87 -3.43 -2.84
CA THR A 1157 37.83 -3.16 -4.29
C THR A 1157 39.12 -2.45 -4.72
N ASP A 1158 40.15 -3.24 -5.04
CA ASP A 1158 41.20 -2.81 -5.96
C ASP A 1158 41.56 -3.96 -6.92
N SER A 1159 41.19 -3.82 -8.19
CA SER A 1159 42.04 -4.12 -9.35
C SER A 1159 41.25 -4.25 -10.67
N SER A 1160 41.55 -3.32 -11.57
CA SER A 1160 41.70 -3.46 -13.03
C SER A 1160 41.13 -4.70 -13.77
N GLY A 1161 40.29 -4.44 -14.78
CA GLY A 1161 39.93 -5.36 -15.86
C GLY A 1161 39.02 -4.72 -16.90
#